data_AF-A0A7J2S0M4-F1
#
_entry.id   AF-A0A7J2S0M4-F1
#
_cell.length_a   1.000
_cell.length_b   1.000
_cell.length_c   1.000
_cell.angle_alpha   90.00
_cell.angle_beta   90.00
_cell.angle_gamma   90.00
#
_symmetry.space_group_name_H-M   'P 1'
#
loop_
_entity.id
_entity.type
_entity.pdbx_description
1 polymer ?
#
loop_
_entity_poly.entity_id
_entity_poly.type
_entity_poly.pdbx_seq_one_letter_code
_entity_poly.pdbx_strand_id
1 'polypeptide(L)'
;FGKIAGALGEIEEEETPLEHEIERLGKGLGVLTIIICALVASVGLLRGSPLIEIFMLGVALAVAAVPEALPAVITIALALGLKRMAARNALVRRLMSVETLGSTSVICTDKTGTLTRGEMTVRRIYMKGRTIEVTGAGYEPEGAFLIDGEPIDIPDHDLSSILKAGMLCNNAHLLHEDGRWKILGDPTEGALLVLGAKAGIFRDELEKACERIDEIPFSSERKMMTTLNRCENGVYAYTKGACEVVLSCCRWILVSGGQKLLDERMRKEILEASEKMAEDALRVLAISYKRVEGDGDVEKDMVFLGLFGMIDPPRDEVKGSIATCRDAGIKTIMITGDHALTARAIATELRMLGKGRVITGSELDRMGKDEFDEIVEDVRVYARVSPLHKLRVIDALKRRGHIVAMTGDGVNDAPALKKADVGISMGVRGTDVAKEASDIVLTDDNFASIVAAVEEGRTIFRNIKSFFTYGLSCHIGEILLVLFAFLFLDDLIREKGFPLLAVQILWINLLTDGLPPIALSAERPGPDVMREHPRVKKEGIFTRRVLFYGVVVGLLVALQGVFIFNIADPLKAQTMVFTTIVISEMFNAFNWRSDKESIFKIGFLTNKPLLLAVSSTILLQILVIYLPPFQGAFHTVPLSLTDWGVITLVGASSLLLVEGMKWGLKKVTPSPQGLP
;
A
#
# COMPACT_ATOMS: atom_id res chain seq x y z
N PHE A 1 -1.46 -28.65 10.27
CA PHE A 1 -1.26 -28.58 8.81
C PHE A 1 -2.43 -29.12 8.00
N GLY A 2 -2.85 -30.39 8.12
CA GLY A 2 -4.00 -30.92 7.35
C GLY A 2 -5.30 -30.09 7.46
N LYS A 3 -5.66 -29.64 8.67
CA LYS A 3 -6.81 -28.72 8.88
C LYS A 3 -6.65 -27.35 8.20
N ILE A 4 -5.42 -26.83 8.12
CA ILE A 4 -5.10 -25.54 7.48
C ILE A 4 -5.20 -25.69 5.96
N ALA A 5 -4.67 -26.79 5.41
CA ALA A 5 -4.78 -27.10 3.99
C ALA A 5 -6.24 -27.31 3.54
N GLY A 6 -7.06 -27.99 4.36
CA GLY A 6 -8.50 -28.11 4.13
C GLY A 6 -9.20 -26.75 4.10
N ALA A 7 -8.94 -25.90 5.12
CA ALA A 7 -9.51 -24.54 5.18
C ALA A 7 -9.10 -23.67 3.98
N LEU A 8 -7.88 -23.82 3.44
CA LEU A 8 -7.43 -23.12 2.24
C LEU A 8 -8.22 -23.53 0.98
N GLY A 9 -8.55 -24.82 0.85
CA GLY A 9 -9.28 -25.35 -0.31
C GLY A 9 -10.77 -24.96 -0.34
N GLU A 10 -11.35 -24.60 0.81
CA GLU A 10 -12.76 -24.18 0.93
C GLU A 10 -12.98 -22.68 0.65
N ILE A 11 -11.91 -21.88 0.56
CA ILE A 11 -12.02 -20.42 0.33
C ILE A 11 -12.12 -20.17 -1.18
N GLU A 12 -13.34 -19.88 -1.64
CA GLU A 12 -13.59 -19.42 -3.01
C GLU A 12 -13.03 -18.02 -3.26
N GLU A 13 -12.57 -17.79 -4.49
CA GLU A 13 -12.09 -16.49 -4.93
C GLU A 13 -13.27 -15.62 -5.36
N GLU A 14 -13.45 -14.47 -4.71
CA GLU A 14 -14.45 -13.48 -5.08
C GLU A 14 -13.96 -12.64 -6.27
N GLU A 15 -14.85 -12.34 -7.22
CA GLU A 15 -14.58 -11.36 -8.28
C GLU A 15 -14.30 -9.97 -7.70
N THR A 16 -13.39 -9.24 -8.33
CA THR A 16 -13.05 -7.88 -7.88
C THR A 16 -14.15 -6.86 -8.24
N PRO A 17 -14.29 -5.76 -7.49
CA PRO A 17 -15.25 -4.71 -7.81
C PRO A 17 -15.12 -4.16 -9.23
N LEU A 18 -13.88 -4.06 -9.74
CA LEU A 18 -13.59 -3.61 -11.10
C LEU A 18 -14.11 -4.58 -12.17
N GLU A 19 -13.92 -5.89 -11.98
CA GLU A 19 -14.42 -6.91 -12.91
C GLU A 19 -15.94 -6.87 -13.01
N HIS A 20 -16.61 -6.79 -11.87
CA HIS A 20 -18.06 -6.72 -11.81
C HIS A 20 -18.63 -5.48 -12.52
N GLU A 21 -17.97 -4.32 -12.36
CA GLU A 21 -18.35 -3.07 -13.04
C GLU A 21 -18.14 -3.16 -14.56
N ILE A 22 -17.01 -3.70 -15.03
CA ILE A 22 -16.73 -3.87 -16.46
C ILE A 22 -17.79 -4.76 -17.12
N GLU A 23 -18.14 -5.88 -16.48
CA GLU A 23 -19.16 -6.80 -17.01
C GLU A 23 -20.54 -6.11 -17.09
N ARG A 24 -20.93 -5.39 -16.05
CA ARG A 24 -22.20 -4.66 -15.99
C ARG A 24 -22.29 -3.61 -17.11
N LEU A 25 -21.21 -2.89 -17.37
CA LEU A 25 -21.13 -1.88 -18.43
C LEU A 25 -21.16 -2.50 -19.81
N GLY A 26 -20.41 -3.58 -20.04
CA GLY A 26 -20.44 -4.30 -21.31
C GLY A 26 -21.86 -4.76 -21.67
N LYS A 27 -22.60 -5.30 -20.69
CA LYS A 27 -24.01 -5.65 -20.86
C LYS A 27 -24.88 -4.42 -21.16
N GLY A 28 -24.68 -3.32 -20.43
CA GLY A 28 -25.43 -2.07 -20.63
C GLY A 28 -25.22 -1.45 -22.01
N LEU A 29 -23.97 -1.32 -22.45
CA LEU A 29 -23.62 -0.82 -23.78
C LEU A 29 -24.18 -1.74 -24.87
N GLY A 30 -24.06 -3.07 -24.72
CA GLY A 30 -24.62 -4.01 -25.69
C GLY A 30 -26.14 -3.86 -25.87
N VAL A 31 -26.89 -3.70 -24.77
CA VAL A 31 -28.35 -3.44 -24.83
C VAL A 31 -28.64 -2.10 -25.50
N LEU A 32 -27.91 -1.04 -25.15
CA LEU A 32 -28.06 0.28 -25.75
C LEU A 32 -27.82 0.25 -27.27
N THR A 33 -26.77 -0.44 -27.72
CA THR A 33 -26.45 -0.61 -29.14
C THR A 33 -27.59 -1.28 -29.90
N ILE A 34 -28.17 -2.36 -29.35
CA ILE A 34 -29.31 -3.04 -29.98
C ILE A 34 -30.51 -2.09 -30.13
N ILE A 35 -30.81 -1.29 -29.10
CA ILE A 35 -31.90 -0.30 -29.14
C ILE A 35 -31.66 0.74 -30.23
N ILE A 36 -30.44 1.28 -30.31
CA ILE A 36 -30.08 2.30 -31.33
C ILE A 36 -30.16 1.71 -32.73
N CYS A 37 -29.62 0.51 -32.96
CA CYS A 37 -29.70 -0.16 -34.26
C CYS A 37 -31.16 -0.46 -34.67
N ALA A 38 -32.01 -0.89 -33.73
CA ALA A 38 -33.43 -1.12 -33.99
C ALA A 38 -34.17 0.18 -34.34
N LEU A 39 -33.84 1.29 -33.67
CA LEU A 39 -34.38 2.62 -33.97
C LEU A 39 -33.98 3.08 -35.37
N VAL A 40 -32.69 3.00 -35.71
CA VAL A 40 -32.16 3.37 -37.03
C VAL A 40 -32.79 2.51 -38.13
N ALA A 41 -32.90 1.20 -37.92
CA ALA A 41 -33.55 0.30 -38.87
C ALA A 41 -35.02 0.66 -39.07
N SER A 42 -35.76 0.90 -37.99
CA SER A 42 -37.19 1.26 -38.06
C SER A 42 -37.40 2.57 -38.82
N VAL A 43 -36.64 3.62 -38.47
CA VAL A 43 -36.76 4.93 -39.14
C VAL A 43 -36.30 4.86 -40.59
N GLY A 44 -35.19 4.18 -40.88
CA GLY A 44 -34.69 4.01 -42.24
C GLY A 44 -35.67 3.28 -43.15
N LEU A 45 -36.30 2.21 -42.65
CA LEU A 45 -37.34 1.47 -43.38
C LEU A 45 -38.58 2.34 -43.63
N LEU A 46 -39.01 3.12 -42.64
CA LEU A 46 -40.14 4.06 -42.79
C LEU A 46 -39.86 5.18 -43.79
N ARG A 47 -38.60 5.62 -43.93
CA ARG A 47 -38.17 6.64 -44.91
C ARG A 47 -37.91 6.08 -46.31
N GLY A 48 -37.93 4.75 -46.48
CA GLY A 48 -37.57 4.11 -47.74
C GLY A 48 -36.08 4.20 -48.08
N SER A 49 -35.22 4.38 -47.08
CA SER A 49 -33.76 4.40 -47.29
C SER A 49 -33.26 3.04 -47.80
N PRO A 50 -32.22 3.00 -48.65
CA PRO A 50 -31.63 1.74 -49.12
C PRO A 50 -31.21 0.83 -47.97
N LEU A 51 -31.55 -0.46 -48.04
CA LEU A 51 -31.21 -1.44 -46.99
C LEU A 51 -29.71 -1.49 -46.68
N ILE A 52 -28.86 -1.30 -47.70
CA ILE A 52 -27.41 -1.27 -47.54
C ILE A 52 -26.95 -0.08 -46.70
N GLU A 53 -27.58 1.09 -46.83
CA GLU A 53 -27.22 2.28 -46.04
C GLU A 53 -27.63 2.12 -44.58
N ILE A 54 -28.85 1.60 -44.35
CA ILE A 54 -29.34 1.27 -43.01
C ILE A 54 -28.41 0.26 -42.33
N PHE A 55 -27.99 -0.77 -43.07
CA PHE A 55 -27.07 -1.79 -42.57
C PHE A 55 -25.69 -1.20 -42.25
N MET A 56 -25.10 -0.43 -43.17
CA MET A 56 -23.78 0.20 -42.98
C MET A 56 -23.80 1.18 -41.80
N LEU A 57 -24.87 1.94 -41.63
CA LEU A 57 -25.05 2.85 -40.50
C LEU A 57 -25.20 2.10 -39.17
N GLY A 58 -25.97 1.00 -39.17
CA GLY A 58 -26.10 0.12 -38.00
C GLY A 58 -24.76 -0.50 -37.59
N VAL A 59 -23.96 -0.98 -38.55
CA VAL A 59 -22.61 -1.49 -38.29
C VAL A 59 -21.70 -0.39 -37.74
N ALA A 60 -21.73 0.81 -38.33
CA ALA A 60 -20.92 1.94 -37.88
C ALA A 60 -21.24 2.33 -36.42
N LEU A 61 -22.53 2.42 -36.07
CA LEU A 61 -22.98 2.72 -34.71
C LEU A 61 -22.67 1.58 -33.72
N ALA A 62 -22.74 0.33 -34.18
CA ALA A 62 -22.37 -0.81 -33.34
C ALA A 62 -20.88 -0.80 -33.00
N VAL A 63 -20.01 -0.53 -33.98
CA VAL A 63 -18.57 -0.36 -33.77
C VAL A 63 -18.29 0.85 -32.87
N ALA A 64 -18.97 1.98 -33.07
CA ALA A 64 -18.82 3.18 -32.24
C ALA A 64 -19.19 2.99 -30.76
N ALA A 65 -20.07 2.03 -30.46
CA ALA A 65 -20.53 1.78 -29.10
C ALA A 65 -19.64 0.79 -28.32
N VAL A 66 -18.74 0.08 -29.00
CA VAL A 66 -17.90 -0.95 -28.38
C VAL A 66 -16.49 -0.39 -28.16
N PRO A 67 -16.02 -0.27 -26.92
CA PRO A 67 -14.67 0.20 -26.62
C PRO A 67 -13.64 -0.92 -26.85
N GLU A 68 -13.24 -1.12 -28.11
CA GLU A 68 -12.45 -2.28 -28.56
C GLU A 68 -11.06 -2.37 -27.90
N ALA A 69 -10.38 -1.25 -27.68
CA ALA A 69 -9.03 -1.24 -27.13
C ALA A 69 -8.98 -1.31 -25.60
N LEU A 70 -10.13 -1.26 -24.93
CA LEU A 70 -10.23 -1.11 -23.49
C LEU A 70 -9.54 -2.22 -22.68
N PRO A 71 -9.67 -3.52 -23.02
CA PRO A 71 -8.94 -4.58 -22.30
C PRO A 71 -7.42 -4.43 -22.40
N ALA A 72 -6.92 -3.99 -23.56
CA ALA A 72 -5.49 -3.77 -23.79
C ALA A 72 -4.98 -2.58 -22.98
N VAL A 73 -5.72 -1.46 -22.96
CA VAL A 73 -5.38 -0.27 -22.18
C VAL A 73 -5.34 -0.57 -20.68
N ILE A 74 -6.33 -1.30 -20.15
CA ILE A 74 -6.35 -1.71 -18.74
C ILE A 74 -5.13 -2.55 -18.40
N THR A 75 -4.78 -3.51 -19.25
CA THR A 75 -3.60 -4.37 -19.06
C THR A 75 -2.32 -3.54 -19.02
N ILE A 76 -2.15 -2.58 -19.93
CA ILE A 76 -1.00 -1.68 -19.97
C ILE A 76 -0.97 -0.77 -18.73
N ALA A 77 -2.12 -0.22 -18.34
CA ALA A 77 -2.26 0.63 -17.15
C ALA A 77 -1.83 -0.11 -15.88
N LEU A 78 -2.33 -1.33 -15.69
CA LEU A 78 -1.97 -2.21 -14.59
C LEU A 78 -0.48 -2.53 -14.64
N ALA A 79 0.07 -2.94 -15.78
CA ALA A 79 1.48 -3.27 -15.92
C ALA A 79 2.42 -2.08 -15.58
N LEU A 80 2.07 -0.86 -16.01
CA LEU A 80 2.80 0.36 -15.65
C LEU A 80 2.74 0.63 -14.14
N GLY A 81 1.56 0.44 -13.53
CA GLY A 81 1.35 0.54 -12.09
C GLY A 81 2.17 -0.50 -11.31
N LEU A 82 2.15 -1.76 -11.75
CA LEU A 82 2.94 -2.83 -11.17
C LEU A 82 4.43 -2.55 -11.18
N LYS A 83 4.94 -2.01 -12.30
CA LYS A 83 6.35 -1.63 -12.40
C LYS A 83 6.73 -0.60 -11.33
N ARG A 84 5.83 0.35 -11.02
CA ARG A 84 6.03 1.34 -9.96
C ARG A 84 5.92 0.73 -8.56
N MET A 85 4.98 -0.20 -8.35
CA MET A 85 4.87 -0.95 -7.09
C MET A 85 6.09 -1.80 -6.81
N ALA A 86 6.58 -2.54 -7.81
CA ALA A 86 7.77 -3.37 -7.69
C ALA A 86 9.02 -2.53 -7.36
N ALA A 87 9.14 -1.33 -7.95
CA ALA A 87 10.21 -0.38 -7.60
C ALA A 87 10.11 0.16 -6.16
N ARG A 88 8.96 -0.01 -5.50
CA ARG A 88 8.71 0.29 -4.08
C ARG A 88 8.47 -0.98 -3.27
N ASN A 89 9.14 -2.07 -3.65
CA ASN A 89 9.21 -3.35 -2.93
C ASN A 89 7.88 -4.12 -2.80
N ALA A 90 6.85 -3.80 -3.60
CA ALA A 90 5.58 -4.52 -3.61
C ALA A 90 5.42 -5.30 -4.93
N LEU A 91 5.64 -6.62 -4.88
CA LEU A 91 5.44 -7.52 -6.02
C LEU A 91 4.01 -8.04 -6.04
N VAL A 92 3.27 -7.69 -7.08
CA VAL A 92 1.89 -8.12 -7.25
C VAL A 92 1.84 -9.42 -8.03
N ARG A 93 1.19 -10.44 -7.45
CA ARG A 93 0.92 -11.73 -8.10
C ARG A 93 -0.41 -11.73 -8.84
N ARG A 94 -1.38 -10.96 -8.35
CA ARG A 94 -2.73 -10.85 -8.94
C ARG A 94 -3.05 -9.42 -9.32
N LEU A 95 -3.13 -9.16 -10.63
CA LEU A 95 -3.28 -7.81 -11.18
C LEU A 95 -4.49 -7.07 -10.61
N MET A 96 -5.63 -7.77 -10.48
CA MET A 96 -6.89 -7.14 -10.07
C MET A 96 -6.92 -6.80 -8.59
N SER A 97 -6.12 -7.45 -7.74
CA SER A 97 -6.01 -7.14 -6.30
C SER A 97 -5.41 -5.75 -6.03
N VAL A 98 -4.78 -5.12 -7.03
CA VAL A 98 -4.26 -3.75 -6.95
C VAL A 98 -5.38 -2.72 -6.79
N GLU A 99 -6.50 -2.92 -7.46
CA GLU A 99 -7.66 -2.03 -7.35
C GLU A 99 -8.27 -2.13 -5.94
N THR A 100 -8.46 -3.36 -5.47
CA THR A 100 -8.93 -3.66 -4.11
C THR A 100 -8.02 -3.04 -3.07
N LEU A 101 -6.68 -3.12 -3.26
CA LEU A 101 -5.71 -2.52 -2.37
C LEU A 101 -5.90 -0.99 -2.27
N GLY A 102 -6.15 -0.32 -3.38
CA GLY A 102 -6.44 1.12 -3.39
C GLY A 102 -7.69 1.50 -2.58
N SER A 103 -8.65 0.59 -2.46
CA SER A 103 -9.89 0.77 -1.69
C SER A 103 -9.80 0.26 -0.25
N THR A 104 -8.62 -0.20 0.19
CA THR A 104 -8.43 -0.76 1.54
C THR A 104 -8.88 0.24 2.61
N SER A 105 -9.74 -0.24 3.50
CA SER A 105 -10.25 0.53 4.64
C SER A 105 -9.66 0.08 5.97
N VAL A 106 -9.19 -1.17 6.03
CA VAL A 106 -8.55 -1.75 7.22
C VAL A 106 -7.32 -2.55 6.80
N ILE A 107 -6.19 -2.30 7.45
CA ILE A 107 -4.98 -3.10 7.32
C ILE A 107 -4.77 -3.87 8.62
N CYS A 108 -4.96 -5.19 8.55
CA CYS A 108 -4.61 -6.14 9.60
C CYS A 108 -3.16 -6.58 9.38
N THR A 109 -2.28 -6.31 10.33
CA THR A 109 -0.86 -6.62 10.19
C THR A 109 -0.33 -7.45 11.33
N ASP A 110 0.57 -8.38 11.02
CA ASP A 110 1.42 -8.98 12.06
C ASP A 110 2.40 -7.92 12.61
N LYS A 111 2.89 -8.17 13.82
CA LYS A 111 3.80 -7.30 14.55
C LYS A 111 5.26 -7.60 14.17
N THR A 112 5.69 -8.84 14.38
CA THR A 112 7.11 -9.21 14.32
C THR A 112 7.64 -9.15 12.89
N GLY A 113 8.66 -8.36 12.64
CA GLY A 113 9.29 -8.25 11.31
C GLY A 113 8.58 -7.31 10.32
N THR A 114 7.26 -7.09 10.47
CA THR A 114 6.50 -6.12 9.65
C THR A 114 6.44 -4.72 10.29
N LEU A 115 5.93 -4.62 11.53
CA LEU A 115 5.88 -3.36 12.28
C LEU A 115 7.19 -3.12 13.06
N THR A 116 7.84 -4.20 13.46
CA THR A 116 9.12 -4.20 14.16
C THR A 116 10.25 -4.67 13.25
N ARG A 117 11.49 -4.43 13.66
CA ARG A 117 12.66 -4.92 12.91
C ARG A 117 12.78 -6.44 12.97
N GLY A 118 12.19 -7.07 13.97
CA GLY A 118 12.40 -8.49 14.25
C GLY A 118 13.82 -8.76 14.74
N GLU A 119 14.43 -7.77 15.41
CA GLU A 119 15.82 -7.71 15.83
C GLU A 119 15.84 -7.27 17.29
N MET A 120 16.07 -8.20 18.20
CA MET A 120 16.04 -7.91 19.64
C MET A 120 17.12 -6.87 19.99
N THR A 121 16.74 -5.80 20.67
CA THR A 121 17.62 -4.67 20.99
C THR A 121 17.49 -4.29 22.45
N VAL A 122 18.62 -4.13 23.15
CA VAL A 122 18.62 -3.60 24.51
C VAL A 122 18.26 -2.11 24.47
N ARG A 123 17.26 -1.73 25.26
CA ARG A 123 16.75 -0.34 25.38
C ARG A 123 17.04 0.28 26.73
N ARG A 124 17.15 -0.53 27.78
CA ARG A 124 17.40 -0.05 29.13
C ARG A 124 18.37 -0.93 29.88
N ILE A 125 19.18 -0.30 30.73
CA ILE A 125 20.07 -0.97 31.68
C ILE A 125 19.70 -0.44 33.06
N TYR A 126 19.50 -1.31 34.04
CA TYR A 126 19.36 -0.89 35.44
C TYR A 126 20.59 -1.35 36.21
N MET A 127 21.34 -0.39 36.75
CA MET A 127 22.51 -0.67 37.59
C MET A 127 22.68 0.42 38.64
N LYS A 128 23.13 0.05 39.85
CA LYS A 128 23.43 1.00 40.93
C LYS A 128 22.26 1.96 41.30
N GLY A 129 21.02 1.49 41.17
CA GLY A 129 19.83 2.30 41.45
C GLY A 129 19.52 3.35 40.37
N ARG A 130 20.19 3.28 39.21
CA ARG A 130 19.97 4.18 38.06
C ARG A 130 19.53 3.37 36.84
N THR A 131 18.72 4.01 36.01
CA THR A 131 18.33 3.47 34.70
C THR A 131 19.06 4.24 33.62
N ILE A 132 19.74 3.51 32.73
CA ILE A 132 20.43 4.03 31.55
C ILE A 132 19.60 3.66 30.34
N GLU A 133 19.27 4.62 29.50
CA GLU A 133 18.59 4.38 28.22
C GLU A 133 19.62 4.15 27.12
N VAL A 134 19.30 3.25 26.18
CA VAL A 134 20.17 2.90 25.06
C VAL A 134 19.47 3.23 23.76
N THR A 135 20.06 4.13 22.98
CA THR A 135 19.55 4.51 21.66
C THR A 135 20.07 3.58 20.55
N GLY A 136 19.59 3.78 19.33
CA GLY A 136 19.81 2.87 18.21
C GLY A 136 18.88 1.66 18.24
N ALA A 137 18.64 1.06 17.08
CA ALA A 137 17.72 -0.05 16.90
C ALA A 137 18.33 -1.09 15.97
N GLY A 138 18.02 -2.36 16.22
CA GLY A 138 18.50 -3.46 15.41
C GLY A 138 19.91 -3.91 15.76
N TYR A 139 20.57 -4.55 14.80
CA TYR A 139 21.89 -5.17 15.00
C TYR A 139 23.08 -4.26 14.67
N GLU A 140 22.82 -3.04 14.18
CA GLU A 140 23.85 -2.05 13.95
C GLU A 140 24.43 -1.58 15.30
N PRO A 141 25.75 -1.62 15.51
CA PRO A 141 26.39 -1.23 16.77
C PRO A 141 26.52 0.29 16.91
N GLU A 142 25.48 1.03 16.51
CA GLU A 142 25.39 2.49 16.65
C GLU A 142 24.34 2.86 17.70
N GLY A 143 24.69 3.80 18.58
CA GLY A 143 23.80 4.29 19.63
C GLY A 143 24.56 5.06 20.71
N ALA A 144 23.79 5.72 21.57
CA ALA A 144 24.27 6.45 22.73
C ALA A 144 23.63 5.88 23.99
N PHE A 145 24.33 6.06 25.12
CA PHE A 145 23.87 5.70 26.44
C PHE A 145 23.47 7.00 27.14
N LEU A 146 22.26 7.06 27.67
CA LEU A 146 21.67 8.27 28.22
C LEU A 146 21.29 8.07 29.69
N ILE A 147 21.56 9.06 30.53
CA ILE A 147 21.00 9.17 31.89
C ILE A 147 20.24 10.49 31.94
N ASP A 148 18.96 10.45 32.33
CA ASP A 148 18.08 11.63 32.38
C ASP A 148 18.04 12.44 31.06
N GLY A 149 18.24 11.76 29.92
CA GLY A 149 18.24 12.34 28.57
C GLY A 149 19.61 12.85 28.09
N GLU A 150 20.63 12.88 28.94
CA GLU A 150 21.97 13.36 28.61
C GLU A 150 22.93 12.20 28.30
N PRO A 151 23.79 12.32 27.28
CA PRO A 151 24.76 11.29 26.93
C PRO A 151 25.82 11.13 28.02
N ILE A 152 26.20 9.87 28.29
CA ILE A 152 27.30 9.54 29.19
C ILE A 152 28.54 9.09 28.42
N ASP A 153 29.72 9.47 28.92
CA ASP A 153 30.98 9.01 28.37
C ASP A 153 31.22 7.53 28.68
N ILE A 154 31.70 6.81 27.67
CA ILE A 154 32.15 5.42 27.78
C ILE A 154 33.67 5.42 27.64
N PRO A 155 34.42 4.73 28.54
CA PRO A 155 33.94 3.70 29.46
C PRO A 155 33.83 4.15 30.93
N ASP A 156 32.62 4.15 31.48
CA ASP A 156 32.42 3.94 32.93
C ASP A 156 32.82 2.50 33.26
N HIS A 157 33.77 2.32 34.19
CA HIS A 157 34.31 1.01 34.60
C HIS A 157 33.21 0.02 35.02
N ASP A 158 32.16 0.51 35.67
CA ASP A 158 31.07 -0.33 36.16
C ASP A 158 30.12 -0.75 35.03
N LEU A 159 29.86 0.16 34.08
CA LEU A 159 29.12 -0.16 32.86
C LEU A 159 29.89 -1.19 32.02
N SER A 160 31.20 -1.02 31.89
CA SER A 160 32.07 -2.00 31.20
C SER A 160 31.99 -3.39 31.85
N SER A 161 31.86 -3.46 33.19
CA SER A 161 31.76 -4.72 33.93
C SER A 161 30.47 -5.50 33.61
N ILE A 162 29.31 -4.84 33.60
CA ILE A 162 28.04 -5.51 33.26
C ILE A 162 27.97 -5.89 31.77
N LEU A 163 28.51 -5.04 30.88
CA LEU A 163 28.59 -5.33 29.45
C LEU A 163 29.48 -6.56 29.19
N LYS A 164 30.68 -6.60 29.79
CA LYS A 164 31.59 -7.74 29.69
C LYS A 164 30.95 -9.04 30.18
N ALA A 165 30.23 -9.00 31.31
CA ALA A 165 29.53 -10.17 31.82
C ALA A 165 28.45 -10.69 30.85
N GLY A 166 27.66 -9.79 30.25
CA GLY A 166 26.65 -10.15 29.26
C GLY A 166 27.21 -10.66 27.92
N MET A 167 28.42 -10.23 27.55
CA MET A 167 29.12 -10.67 26.35
C MET A 167 29.86 -12.00 26.54
N LEU A 168 30.47 -12.24 27.70
CA LEU A 168 31.20 -13.47 27.99
C LEU A 168 30.26 -14.65 28.29
N CYS A 169 29.14 -14.40 28.98
CA CYS A 169 28.07 -15.38 29.16
C CYS A 169 27.14 -15.37 27.96
N ASN A 170 27.59 -15.83 26.79
CA ASN A 170 26.88 -15.66 25.52
C ASN A 170 27.25 -16.73 24.48
N ASN A 171 26.30 -17.28 23.73
CA ASN A 171 26.56 -18.26 22.67
C ASN A 171 26.30 -17.72 21.26
N ALA A 172 25.82 -16.48 21.13
CA ALA A 172 25.64 -15.84 19.84
C ALA A 172 26.94 -15.25 19.28
N HIS A 173 26.99 -15.02 17.97
CA HIS A 173 28.05 -14.29 17.31
C HIS A 173 27.49 -13.11 16.55
N LEU A 174 28.16 -11.96 16.66
CA LEU A 174 27.87 -10.77 15.90
C LEU A 174 28.82 -10.73 14.70
N LEU A 175 28.28 -10.92 13.51
CA LEU A 175 29.04 -11.02 12.26
C LEU A 175 28.78 -9.78 11.40
N HIS A 176 29.80 -9.32 10.68
CA HIS A 176 29.67 -8.27 9.69
C HIS A 176 29.96 -8.82 8.29
N GLU A 177 28.90 -9.13 7.54
CA GLU A 177 28.96 -9.76 6.21
C GLU A 177 28.18 -8.91 5.20
N ASP A 178 28.69 -8.78 3.97
CA ASP A 178 28.03 -8.03 2.90
C ASP A 178 27.66 -6.59 3.27
N GLY A 179 28.44 -5.96 4.16
CA GLY A 179 28.18 -4.62 4.68
C GLY A 179 26.96 -4.52 5.60
N ARG A 180 26.53 -5.63 6.22
CA ARG A 180 25.44 -5.67 7.20
C ARG A 180 25.82 -6.49 8.43
N TRP A 181 25.37 -6.04 9.60
CA TRP A 181 25.48 -6.82 10.82
C TRP A 181 24.41 -7.91 10.89
N LYS A 182 24.84 -9.12 11.23
CA LYS A 182 23.98 -10.29 11.41
C LYS A 182 24.31 -10.95 12.74
N ILE A 183 23.30 -11.60 13.31
CA ILE A 183 23.45 -12.39 14.52
C ILE A 183 23.29 -13.86 14.16
N LEU A 184 24.30 -14.65 14.52
CA LEU A 184 24.24 -16.11 14.50
C LEU A 184 24.02 -16.59 15.94
N GLY A 185 22.83 -17.11 16.25
CA GLY A 185 22.46 -17.56 17.59
C GLY A 185 21.11 -17.00 18.05
N ASP A 186 20.82 -17.07 19.34
CA ASP A 186 19.57 -16.53 19.89
C ASP A 186 19.56 -14.98 19.85
N PRO A 187 18.47 -14.34 19.38
CA PRO A 187 18.39 -12.89 19.30
C PRO A 187 18.57 -12.17 20.65
N THR A 188 18.13 -12.77 21.76
CA THR A 188 18.26 -12.20 23.11
C THR A 188 19.73 -12.09 23.51
N GLU A 189 20.51 -13.13 23.21
CA GLU A 189 21.94 -13.13 23.45
C GLU A 189 22.67 -12.19 22.50
N GLY A 190 22.29 -12.21 21.22
CA GLY A 190 22.81 -11.30 20.22
C GLY A 190 22.64 -9.82 20.58
N ALA A 191 21.50 -9.45 21.16
CA ALA A 191 21.24 -8.08 21.63
C ALA A 191 22.29 -7.59 22.64
N LEU A 192 22.84 -8.49 23.47
CA LEU A 192 23.89 -8.16 24.44
C LEU A 192 25.24 -7.92 23.77
N LEU A 193 25.53 -8.63 22.66
CA LEU A 193 26.75 -8.41 21.88
C LEU A 193 26.71 -7.08 21.14
N VAL A 194 25.56 -6.74 20.55
CA VAL A 194 25.33 -5.44 19.91
C VAL A 194 25.46 -4.31 20.94
N LEU A 195 24.89 -4.50 22.14
CA LEU A 195 25.03 -3.53 23.23
C LEU A 195 26.50 -3.30 23.62
N GLY A 196 27.30 -4.37 23.73
CA GLY A 196 28.74 -4.27 23.98
C GLY A 196 29.47 -3.55 22.86
N ALA A 197 29.16 -3.88 21.60
CA ALA A 197 29.76 -3.24 20.43
C ALA A 197 29.44 -1.74 20.34
N LYS A 198 28.23 -1.31 20.74
CA LYS A 198 27.88 0.12 20.89
C LYS A 198 28.77 0.87 21.88
N ALA A 199 29.32 0.16 22.86
CA ALA A 199 30.29 0.69 23.82
C ALA A 199 31.75 0.55 23.35
N GLY A 200 31.97 0.12 22.10
CA GLY A 200 33.31 -0.14 21.55
C GLY A 200 33.97 -1.43 22.06
N ILE A 201 33.20 -2.33 22.69
CA ILE A 201 33.70 -3.59 23.23
C ILE A 201 33.29 -4.73 22.30
N PHE A 202 34.26 -5.49 21.79
CA PHE A 202 34.02 -6.63 20.91
C PHE A 202 34.32 -7.96 21.61
N ARG A 203 33.48 -8.98 21.36
CA ARG A 203 33.58 -10.27 22.04
C ARG A 203 34.91 -10.97 21.74
N ASP A 204 35.38 -10.91 20.50
CA ASP A 204 36.62 -11.57 20.07
C ASP A 204 37.86 -11.05 20.83
N GLU A 205 37.83 -9.79 21.26
CA GLU A 205 38.88 -9.19 22.09
C GLU A 205 38.75 -9.65 23.55
N LEU A 206 37.51 -9.72 24.06
CA LEU A 206 37.23 -10.20 25.41
C LEU A 206 37.60 -11.68 25.60
N GLU A 207 37.35 -12.54 24.61
CA GLU A 207 37.68 -13.97 24.69
C GLU A 207 39.18 -14.22 24.70
N LYS A 208 39.97 -13.40 24.00
CA LYS A 208 41.44 -13.45 24.08
C LYS A 208 41.95 -13.08 25.48
N ALA A 209 41.29 -12.15 26.15
CA ALA A 209 41.64 -11.72 27.50
C ALA A 209 41.03 -12.60 28.61
N CYS A 210 39.97 -13.35 28.29
CA CYS A 210 39.18 -14.15 29.22
C CYS A 210 38.67 -15.45 28.55
N GLU A 211 39.54 -16.45 28.47
CA GLU A 211 39.27 -17.74 27.82
C GLU A 211 38.11 -18.46 28.49
N ARG A 212 37.08 -18.88 27.75
CA ARG A 212 36.00 -19.72 28.29
C ARG A 212 36.56 -21.13 28.55
N ILE A 213 36.46 -21.58 29.79
CA ILE A 213 36.95 -22.90 30.23
C ILE A 213 35.82 -23.92 30.43
N ASP A 214 34.60 -23.47 30.73
CA ASP A 214 33.45 -24.34 30.95
C ASP A 214 32.13 -23.56 30.85
N GLU A 215 31.00 -24.26 30.72
CA GLU A 215 29.66 -23.68 30.68
C GLU A 215 28.59 -24.56 31.32
N ILE A 216 27.61 -23.90 31.95
CA ILE A 216 26.37 -24.51 32.38
C ILE A 216 25.25 -23.90 31.52
N PRO A 217 24.75 -24.64 30.51
CA PRO A 217 23.88 -24.09 29.49
C PRO A 217 22.52 -23.68 30.06
N PHE A 218 21.84 -22.79 29.32
CA PHE A 218 20.46 -22.44 29.61
C PHE A 218 19.53 -23.66 29.50
N SER A 219 18.63 -23.83 30.47
CA SER A 219 17.48 -24.73 30.36
C SER A 219 16.22 -24.04 30.84
N SER A 220 15.05 -24.41 30.29
CA SER A 220 13.76 -23.85 30.71
C SER A 220 13.43 -24.13 32.19
N GLU A 221 13.98 -25.20 32.75
CA GLU A 221 13.85 -25.56 34.17
C GLU A 221 14.67 -24.61 35.06
N ARG A 222 15.92 -24.32 34.68
CA ARG A 222 16.83 -23.46 35.45
C ARG A 222 16.62 -21.97 35.19
N LYS A 223 16.19 -21.58 33.98
CA LYS A 223 15.96 -20.20 33.53
C LYS A 223 17.19 -19.27 33.64
N MET A 224 18.39 -19.85 33.67
CA MET A 224 19.66 -19.12 33.69
C MET A 224 20.77 -19.93 33.00
N MET A 225 21.82 -19.23 32.59
CA MET A 225 23.03 -19.75 31.98
C MET A 225 24.24 -19.19 32.73
N THR A 226 25.29 -19.98 32.87
CA THR A 226 26.54 -19.57 33.51
C THR A 226 27.72 -20.00 32.66
N THR A 227 28.72 -19.13 32.49
CA THR A 227 29.99 -19.47 31.84
C THR A 227 31.15 -19.23 32.78
N LEU A 228 32.15 -20.10 32.71
CA LEU A 228 33.40 -19.97 33.46
C LEU A 228 34.48 -19.47 32.50
N ASN A 229 35.11 -18.37 32.88
CA ASN A 229 36.09 -17.67 32.05
C ASN A 229 37.38 -17.43 32.85
N ARG A 230 38.52 -17.90 32.32
CA ARG A 230 39.86 -17.67 32.86
C ARG A 230 40.40 -16.35 32.32
N CYS A 231 40.40 -15.33 33.16
CA CYS A 231 40.99 -14.02 32.86
C CYS A 231 42.37 -13.87 33.53
N GLU A 232 43.11 -12.80 33.20
CA GLU A 232 44.42 -12.50 33.83
C GLU A 232 44.37 -12.50 35.38
N ASN A 233 43.27 -12.00 35.95
CA ASN A 233 43.10 -11.86 37.40
C ASN A 233 42.40 -13.05 38.07
N GLY A 234 42.29 -14.20 37.40
CA GLY A 234 41.69 -15.44 37.91
C GLY A 234 40.48 -15.92 37.12
N VAL A 235 39.79 -16.93 37.66
CA VAL A 235 38.61 -17.54 37.03
C VAL A 235 37.35 -16.81 37.52
N TYR A 236 36.47 -16.47 36.58
CA TYR A 236 35.21 -15.79 36.84
C TYR A 236 34.05 -16.61 36.30
N ALA A 237 33.00 -16.77 37.10
CA ALA A 237 31.70 -17.25 36.67
C ALA A 237 30.82 -16.05 36.32
N TYR A 238 30.30 -15.99 35.11
CA TYR A 238 29.34 -14.98 34.66
C TYR A 238 27.99 -15.64 34.41
N THR A 239 26.93 -15.09 34.98
CA THR A 239 25.59 -15.67 34.91
C THR A 239 24.59 -14.65 34.36
N LYS A 240 23.70 -15.14 33.50
CA LYS A 240 22.53 -14.40 33.02
C LYS A 240 21.27 -15.24 33.13
N GLY A 241 20.13 -14.60 33.37
CA GLY A 241 18.86 -15.31 33.45
C GLY A 241 17.69 -14.46 33.93
N ALA A 242 16.60 -15.13 34.29
CA ALA A 242 15.44 -14.49 34.89
C ALA A 242 15.82 -13.77 36.19
N CYS A 243 15.28 -12.57 36.40
CA CYS A 243 15.66 -11.70 37.51
C CYS A 243 15.57 -12.38 38.88
N GLU A 244 14.43 -13.01 39.19
CA GLU A 244 14.22 -13.69 40.47
C GLU A 244 15.20 -14.85 40.71
N VAL A 245 15.51 -15.61 39.65
CA VAL A 245 16.40 -16.77 39.73
C VAL A 245 17.83 -16.31 39.99
N VAL A 246 18.33 -15.37 39.19
CA VAL A 246 19.70 -14.84 39.36
C VAL A 246 19.85 -14.15 40.72
N LEU A 247 18.83 -13.43 41.18
CA LEU A 247 18.84 -12.81 42.51
C LEU A 247 18.94 -13.85 43.63
N SER A 248 18.28 -15.00 43.51
CA SER A 248 18.37 -16.09 44.51
C SER A 248 19.79 -16.64 44.68
N CYS A 249 20.62 -16.55 43.63
CA CYS A 249 22.02 -16.93 43.62
C CYS A 249 22.96 -15.83 44.17
N CYS A 250 22.50 -14.58 44.29
CA CYS A 250 23.32 -13.44 44.67
C CYS A 250 23.32 -13.20 46.18
N ARG A 251 24.51 -12.98 46.76
CA ARG A 251 24.69 -12.50 48.14
C ARG A 251 25.18 -11.06 48.20
N TRP A 252 25.77 -10.59 47.12
CA TRP A 252 26.40 -9.27 47.02
C TRP A 252 25.80 -8.49 45.85
N ILE A 253 26.00 -7.17 45.86
CA ILE A 253 25.63 -6.27 44.76
C ILE A 253 26.75 -5.26 44.52
N LEU A 254 27.00 -4.95 43.26
CA LEU A 254 27.94 -3.91 42.86
C LEU A 254 27.30 -2.52 43.04
N VAL A 255 27.93 -1.66 43.84
CA VAL A 255 27.53 -0.27 44.07
C VAL A 255 28.69 0.69 43.80
N SER A 256 28.45 2.01 43.78
CA SER A 256 29.51 3.01 43.70
C SER A 256 30.45 2.89 44.90
N GLY A 257 31.69 2.43 44.67
CA GLY A 257 32.69 2.17 45.71
C GLY A 257 32.94 0.69 46.06
N GLY A 258 32.36 -0.27 45.33
CA GLY A 258 32.69 -1.71 45.46
C GLY A 258 31.49 -2.63 45.66
N GLN A 259 31.70 -3.77 46.31
CA GLN A 259 30.64 -4.75 46.60
C GLN A 259 30.02 -4.48 47.99
N LYS A 260 28.69 -4.54 48.08
CA LYS A 260 27.93 -4.51 49.34
C LYS A 260 27.07 -5.75 49.49
N LEU A 261 26.73 -6.10 50.74
CA LEU A 261 25.83 -7.20 51.04
C LEU A 261 24.43 -6.87 50.50
N LEU A 262 23.82 -7.79 49.76
CA LEU A 262 22.51 -7.59 49.15
C LEU A 262 21.41 -7.84 50.20
N ASP A 263 20.89 -6.76 50.78
CA ASP A 263 19.79 -6.82 51.75
C ASP A 263 18.41 -6.96 51.09
N GLU A 264 17.39 -7.27 51.90
CA GLU A 264 16.01 -7.47 51.41
C GLU A 264 15.39 -6.20 50.79
N ARG A 265 15.79 -5.01 51.25
CA ARG A 265 15.30 -3.75 50.69
C ARG A 265 15.81 -3.57 49.27
N MET A 266 17.11 -3.80 49.06
CA MET A 266 17.76 -3.73 47.74
C MET A 266 17.23 -4.82 46.80
N ARG A 267 16.97 -6.04 47.29
CA ARG A 267 16.31 -7.09 46.49
C ARG A 267 14.96 -6.62 45.97
N LYS A 268 14.14 -6.04 46.85
CA LYS A 268 12.84 -5.51 46.48
C LYS A 268 12.94 -4.39 45.44
N GLU A 269 13.86 -3.45 45.62
CA GLU A 269 14.10 -2.37 44.65
C GLU A 269 14.48 -2.90 43.25
N ILE A 270 15.28 -3.97 43.16
CA ILE A 270 15.65 -4.59 41.88
C ILE A 270 14.44 -5.28 41.24
N LEU A 271 13.64 -6.00 42.01
CA LEU A 271 12.43 -6.65 41.52
C LEU A 271 11.43 -5.61 41.01
N GLU A 272 11.21 -4.51 41.74
CA GLU A 272 10.38 -3.39 41.30
C GLU A 272 10.91 -2.75 40.00
N ALA A 273 12.23 -2.64 39.83
CA ALA A 273 12.82 -2.15 38.58
C ALA A 273 12.60 -3.12 37.41
N SER A 274 12.72 -4.43 37.66
CA SER A 274 12.41 -5.48 36.68
C SER A 274 10.94 -5.46 36.28
N GLU A 275 10.02 -5.28 37.23
CA GLU A 275 8.58 -5.17 36.98
C GLU A 275 8.27 -3.94 36.12
N LYS A 276 8.81 -2.76 36.45
CA LYS A 276 8.66 -1.55 35.63
C LYS A 276 9.16 -1.72 34.20
N MET A 277 10.31 -2.39 34.01
CA MET A 277 10.79 -2.71 32.67
C MET A 277 9.83 -3.65 31.92
N ALA A 278 9.26 -4.63 32.61
CA ALA A 278 8.28 -5.55 32.02
C ALA A 278 6.94 -4.86 31.69
N GLU A 279 6.51 -3.88 32.49
CA GLU A 279 5.36 -3.02 32.20
C GLU A 279 5.55 -2.22 30.91
N ASP A 280 6.79 -1.75 30.68
CA ASP A 280 7.23 -1.13 29.43
C ASP A 280 7.56 -2.15 28.33
N ALA A 281 7.04 -3.39 28.47
CA ALA A 281 7.16 -4.49 27.51
C ALA A 281 8.58 -4.98 27.22
N LEU A 282 9.55 -4.60 28.04
CA LEU A 282 10.91 -5.07 27.90
C LEU A 282 11.02 -6.50 28.46
N ARG A 283 11.64 -7.38 27.69
CA ARG A 283 12.19 -8.64 28.20
C ARG A 283 13.38 -8.32 29.09
N VAL A 284 13.34 -8.74 30.35
CA VAL A 284 14.36 -8.42 31.35
C VAL A 284 15.29 -9.61 31.59
N LEU A 285 16.60 -9.38 31.54
CA LEU A 285 17.62 -10.31 31.98
C LEU A 285 18.43 -9.72 33.13
N ALA A 286 18.61 -10.47 34.20
CA ALA A 286 19.56 -10.14 35.26
C ALA A 286 20.94 -10.70 34.94
N ILE A 287 21.97 -9.95 35.33
CA ILE A 287 23.37 -10.30 35.13
C ILE A 287 24.09 -10.30 36.48
N SER A 288 24.90 -11.32 36.72
CA SER A 288 25.74 -11.43 37.90
C SER A 288 27.10 -12.03 37.55
N TYR A 289 28.05 -11.89 38.47
CA TYR A 289 29.36 -12.53 38.37
C TYR A 289 29.87 -13.00 39.72
N LYS A 290 30.86 -13.88 39.69
CA LYS A 290 31.60 -14.34 40.87
C LYS A 290 33.04 -14.67 40.48
N ARG A 291 34.01 -14.28 41.32
CA ARG A 291 35.37 -14.82 41.21
C ARG A 291 35.39 -16.20 41.86
N VAL A 292 35.84 -17.22 41.13
CA VAL A 292 35.85 -18.61 41.60
C VAL A 292 37.13 -18.87 42.37
N GLU A 293 36.99 -19.26 43.63
CA GLU A 293 38.08 -19.65 44.52
C GLU A 293 37.80 -21.08 45.03
N GLY A 294 38.56 -22.07 44.53
CA GLY A 294 38.39 -23.50 44.89
C GLY A 294 37.20 -24.21 44.20
N ASP A 295 36.88 -25.43 44.67
CA ASP A 295 35.89 -26.34 44.06
C ASP A 295 34.44 -26.12 44.57
N GLY A 296 34.11 -24.89 44.97
CA GLY A 296 32.77 -24.55 45.47
C GLY A 296 31.73 -24.38 44.36
N ASP A 297 30.45 -24.38 44.73
CA ASP A 297 29.35 -24.06 43.80
C ASP A 297 29.54 -22.65 43.19
N VAL A 298 29.69 -22.62 41.87
CA VAL A 298 29.98 -21.39 41.09
C VAL A 298 28.77 -20.48 40.97
N GLU A 299 27.56 -20.99 41.23
CA GLU A 299 26.28 -20.27 41.13
C GLU A 299 25.73 -19.82 42.48
N LYS A 300 26.53 -19.89 43.54
CA LYS A 300 26.17 -19.43 44.89
C LYS A 300 27.00 -18.24 45.34
N ASP A 301 26.41 -17.35 46.14
CA ASP A 301 27.06 -16.17 46.70
C ASP A 301 27.60 -15.19 45.63
N MET A 302 26.88 -15.08 44.52
CA MET A 302 27.26 -14.22 43.40
C MET A 302 27.08 -12.72 43.70
N VAL A 303 27.66 -11.88 42.85
CA VAL A 303 27.54 -10.42 42.88
C VAL A 303 26.60 -9.99 41.76
N PHE A 304 25.46 -9.38 42.14
CA PHE A 304 24.53 -8.80 41.19
C PHE A 304 25.12 -7.55 40.52
N LEU A 305 25.07 -7.47 39.19
CA LEU A 305 25.57 -6.35 38.40
C LEU A 305 24.46 -5.41 37.96
N GLY A 306 23.35 -5.96 37.46
CA GLY A 306 22.24 -5.16 36.96
C GLY A 306 21.26 -5.94 36.10
N LEU A 307 20.35 -5.20 35.46
CA LEU A 307 19.34 -5.73 34.54
C LEU A 307 19.53 -5.15 33.14
N PHE A 308 19.26 -5.96 32.12
CA PHE A 308 19.05 -5.51 30.74
C PHE A 308 17.60 -5.68 30.35
N GLY A 309 16.96 -4.57 29.96
CA GLY A 309 15.63 -4.54 29.36
C GLY A 309 15.74 -4.42 27.85
N MET A 310 15.23 -5.41 27.12
CA MET A 310 15.30 -5.47 25.66
C MET A 310 13.95 -5.72 25.02
N ILE A 311 13.77 -5.22 23.81
CA ILE A 311 12.54 -5.37 23.03
C ILE A 311 12.90 -5.54 21.57
N ASP A 312 11.98 -6.11 20.80
CA ASP A 312 12.00 -6.00 19.35
C ASP A 312 11.42 -4.63 18.95
N PRO A 313 12.25 -3.64 18.59
CA PRO A 313 11.80 -2.27 18.44
C PRO A 313 10.97 -2.08 17.17
N PRO A 314 10.02 -1.13 17.16
CA PRO A 314 9.35 -0.72 15.93
C PRO A 314 10.36 -0.17 14.92
N ARG A 315 10.02 -0.27 13.62
CA ARG A 315 10.79 0.42 12.58
C ARG A 315 10.47 1.91 12.60
N ASP A 316 11.44 2.76 12.28
CA ASP A 316 11.32 4.22 12.42
C ASP A 316 10.25 4.78 11.46
N GLU A 317 10.20 4.25 10.23
CA GLU A 317 9.29 4.62 9.16
C GLU A 317 7.82 4.19 9.39
N VAL A 318 7.59 3.20 10.25
CA VAL A 318 6.25 2.62 10.49
C VAL A 318 5.34 3.65 11.16
N LYS A 319 5.87 4.45 12.08
CA LYS A 319 5.10 5.50 12.78
C LYS A 319 4.55 6.54 11.81
N GLY A 320 5.36 6.96 10.85
CA GLY A 320 4.93 7.87 9.76
C GLY A 320 3.89 7.21 8.86
N SER A 321 4.11 5.95 8.50
CA SER A 321 3.19 5.16 7.67
C SER A 321 1.81 4.99 8.31
N ILE A 322 1.74 4.73 9.62
CA ILE A 322 0.47 4.64 10.38
C ILE A 322 -0.24 6.00 10.43
N ALA A 323 0.50 7.11 10.52
CA ALA A 323 -0.08 8.45 10.43
C ALA A 323 -0.70 8.69 9.04
N THR A 324 0.02 8.36 7.97
CA THR A 324 -0.50 8.44 6.60
C THR A 324 -1.75 7.58 6.40
N CYS A 325 -1.78 6.35 6.93
CA CYS A 325 -2.97 5.51 6.91
C CYS A 325 -4.16 6.20 7.61
N ARG A 326 -3.92 6.83 8.76
CA ARG A 326 -4.97 7.54 9.51
C ARG A 326 -5.52 8.73 8.75
N ASP A 327 -4.64 9.54 8.15
CA ASP A 327 -5.03 10.69 7.33
C ASP A 327 -5.82 10.25 6.09
N ALA A 328 -5.49 9.06 5.56
CA ALA A 328 -6.20 8.41 4.46
C ALA A 328 -7.49 7.68 4.89
N GLY A 329 -7.88 7.75 6.17
CA GLY A 329 -9.06 7.08 6.72
C GLY A 329 -8.96 5.55 6.84
N ILE A 330 -7.75 4.98 6.78
CA ILE A 330 -7.48 3.55 6.87
C ILE A 330 -7.20 3.17 8.33
N LYS A 331 -7.97 2.23 8.88
CA LYS A 331 -7.73 1.69 10.23
C LYS A 331 -6.59 0.66 10.18
N THR A 332 -5.60 0.81 11.03
CA THR A 332 -4.51 -0.18 11.19
C THR A 332 -4.76 -1.03 12.43
N ILE A 333 -4.74 -2.36 12.30
CA ILE A 333 -5.01 -3.33 13.36
C ILE A 333 -3.82 -4.29 13.49
N MET A 334 -3.28 -4.45 14.70
CA MET A 334 -2.20 -5.37 15.00
C MET A 334 -2.80 -6.71 15.43
N ILE A 335 -2.34 -7.81 14.81
CA ILE A 335 -2.77 -9.16 15.15
C ILE A 335 -1.52 -9.99 15.41
N THR A 336 -1.28 -10.37 16.67
CA THR A 336 0.00 -10.98 17.07
C THR A 336 -0.16 -12.12 18.08
N GLY A 337 0.78 -13.07 18.04
CA GLY A 337 0.92 -14.12 19.06
C GLY A 337 1.53 -13.63 20.38
N ASP A 338 2.06 -12.40 20.40
CA ASP A 338 2.72 -11.82 21.57
C ASP A 338 1.79 -11.58 22.76
N HIS A 339 2.40 -11.32 23.92
CA HIS A 339 1.68 -10.92 25.12
C HIS A 339 0.96 -9.57 24.93
N ALA A 340 -0.20 -9.42 25.58
CA ALA A 340 -1.03 -8.22 25.48
C ALA A 340 -0.30 -6.93 25.92
N LEU A 341 0.53 -7.02 26.97
CA LEU A 341 1.33 -5.88 27.44
C LEU A 341 2.36 -5.45 26.38
N THR A 342 3.07 -6.40 25.77
CA THR A 342 4.03 -6.13 24.70
C THR A 342 3.38 -5.52 23.47
N ALA A 343 2.29 -6.13 23.02
CA ALA A 343 1.54 -5.63 21.88
C ALA A 343 0.97 -4.21 22.15
N ARG A 344 0.50 -3.94 23.37
CA ARG A 344 0.02 -2.62 23.80
C ARG A 344 1.14 -1.57 23.78
N ALA A 345 2.31 -1.88 24.31
CA ALA A 345 3.43 -0.94 24.34
C ALA A 345 3.87 -0.55 22.92
N ILE A 346 4.08 -1.53 22.03
CA ILE A 346 4.44 -1.28 20.63
C ILE A 346 3.34 -0.48 19.91
N ALA A 347 2.07 -0.85 20.10
CA ALA A 347 0.95 -0.11 19.49
C ALA A 347 0.83 1.33 20.02
N THR A 348 1.24 1.59 21.27
CA THR A 348 1.23 2.93 21.85
C THR A 348 2.38 3.77 21.31
N GLU A 349 3.59 3.21 21.22
CA GLU A 349 4.79 3.86 20.66
C GLU A 349 4.57 4.27 19.19
N LEU A 350 3.96 3.38 18.42
CA LEU A 350 3.55 3.60 17.03
C LEU A 350 2.34 4.54 16.88
N ARG A 351 1.76 5.00 18.00
CA ARG A 351 0.52 5.79 18.06
C ARG A 351 -0.68 5.10 17.39
N MET A 352 -0.64 3.79 17.26
CA MET A 352 -1.63 2.94 16.62
C MET A 352 -2.86 2.70 17.51
N LEU A 353 -2.65 2.62 18.84
CA LEU A 353 -3.70 2.26 19.79
C LEU A 353 -4.78 3.35 19.94
N GLY A 354 -4.38 4.61 20.15
CA GLY A 354 -5.33 5.72 20.36
C GLY A 354 -6.32 5.44 21.49
N LYS A 355 -7.62 5.58 21.21
CA LYS A 355 -8.72 5.18 22.12
C LYS A 355 -9.19 3.73 21.93
N GLY A 356 -8.49 2.97 21.08
CA GLY A 356 -8.86 1.61 20.72
C GLY A 356 -8.55 0.60 21.81
N ARG A 357 -9.14 -0.60 21.66
CA ARG A 357 -9.04 -1.69 22.64
C ARG A 357 -7.95 -2.69 22.27
N VAL A 358 -7.44 -3.37 23.31
CA VAL A 358 -6.59 -4.56 23.19
C VAL A 358 -7.42 -5.75 23.65
N ILE A 359 -7.51 -6.79 22.85
CA ILE A 359 -8.26 -8.03 23.15
C ILE A 359 -7.31 -9.22 23.00
N THR A 360 -7.44 -10.20 23.88
CA THR A 360 -6.69 -11.45 23.83
C THR A 360 -7.48 -12.56 23.12
N GLY A 361 -6.79 -13.55 22.54
CA GLY A 361 -7.45 -14.71 21.91
C GLY A 361 -8.45 -15.41 22.84
N SER A 362 -8.15 -15.52 24.13
CA SER A 362 -9.06 -16.11 25.12
C SER A 362 -10.31 -15.27 25.42
N GLU A 363 -10.23 -13.94 25.29
CA GLU A 363 -11.42 -13.07 25.38
C GLU A 363 -12.26 -13.21 24.11
N LEU A 364 -11.61 -13.29 22.95
CA LEU A 364 -12.29 -13.51 21.67
C LEU A 364 -13.07 -14.83 21.68
N ASP A 365 -12.50 -15.92 22.20
CA ASP A 365 -13.17 -17.22 22.30
C ASP A 365 -14.44 -17.21 23.16
N ARG A 366 -14.52 -16.31 24.14
CA ARG A 366 -15.69 -16.17 25.02
C ARG A 366 -16.81 -15.33 24.39
N MET A 367 -16.47 -14.48 23.43
CA MET A 367 -17.43 -13.57 22.79
C MET A 367 -18.29 -14.30 21.75
N GLY A 368 -19.57 -13.95 21.70
CA GLY A 368 -20.46 -14.37 20.62
C GLY A 368 -20.10 -13.71 19.27
N LYS A 369 -20.74 -14.16 18.18
CA LYS A 369 -20.54 -13.55 16.85
C LYS A 369 -21.05 -12.12 16.79
N ASP A 370 -22.29 -11.89 17.25
CA ASP A 370 -22.94 -10.57 17.20
C ASP A 370 -22.25 -9.56 18.14
N GLU A 371 -21.92 -10.01 19.36
CA GLU A 371 -21.15 -9.22 20.33
C GLU A 371 -19.79 -8.80 19.76
N PHE A 372 -19.08 -9.72 19.10
CA PHE A 372 -17.79 -9.41 18.51
C PHE A 372 -17.93 -8.43 17.34
N ASP A 373 -18.95 -8.61 16.50
CA ASP A 373 -19.20 -7.71 15.38
C ASP A 373 -19.45 -6.27 15.86
N GLU A 374 -20.04 -6.03 17.03
CA GLU A 374 -20.24 -4.67 17.58
C GLU A 374 -18.94 -3.97 17.99
N ILE A 375 -17.97 -4.71 18.51
CA ILE A 375 -16.72 -4.12 19.02
C ILE A 375 -15.56 -4.18 18.04
N VAL A 376 -15.64 -4.99 16.97
CA VAL A 376 -14.52 -5.28 16.05
C VAL A 376 -13.87 -4.01 15.49
N GLU A 377 -14.67 -2.96 15.27
CA GLU A 377 -14.20 -1.67 14.75
C GLU A 377 -13.43 -0.81 15.77
N ASP A 378 -13.63 -1.05 17.06
CA ASP A 378 -12.97 -0.35 18.18
C ASP A 378 -11.65 -1.00 18.59
N VAL A 379 -11.45 -2.27 18.22
CA VAL A 379 -10.22 -3.00 18.54
C VAL A 379 -9.08 -2.54 17.64
N ARG A 380 -7.89 -2.36 18.22
CA ARG A 380 -6.66 -2.04 17.48
C ARG A 380 -5.58 -3.08 17.63
N VAL A 381 -5.66 -3.91 18.67
CA VAL A 381 -4.66 -4.95 18.95
C VAL A 381 -5.37 -6.23 19.36
N TYR A 382 -5.04 -7.32 18.67
CA TYR A 382 -5.39 -8.68 19.05
C TYR A 382 -4.10 -9.41 19.45
N ALA A 383 -4.03 -9.85 20.70
CA ALA A 383 -2.83 -10.48 21.29
C ALA A 383 -3.08 -11.95 21.64
N ARG A 384 -2.00 -12.76 21.70
CA ARG A 384 -2.07 -14.22 21.92
C ARG A 384 -3.12 -14.91 21.03
N VAL A 385 -3.16 -14.54 19.75
CA VAL A 385 -4.15 -15.09 18.81
C VAL A 385 -3.69 -16.39 18.16
N SER A 386 -4.65 -17.25 17.84
CA SER A 386 -4.48 -18.43 17.00
C SER A 386 -4.74 -18.13 15.52
N PRO A 387 -4.36 -19.02 14.59
CA PRO A 387 -4.71 -18.90 13.17
C PRO A 387 -6.22 -18.70 12.91
N LEU A 388 -7.06 -19.42 13.66
CA LEU A 388 -8.53 -19.33 13.53
C LEU A 388 -9.07 -17.98 14.03
N HIS A 389 -8.41 -17.38 15.02
CA HIS A 389 -8.76 -16.03 15.47
C HIS A 389 -8.48 -14.99 14.39
N LYS A 390 -7.37 -15.12 13.63
CA LYS A 390 -7.06 -14.21 12.51
C LYS A 390 -8.19 -14.22 11.46
N LEU A 391 -8.65 -15.42 11.06
CA LEU A 391 -9.81 -15.58 10.17
C LEU A 391 -11.08 -14.91 10.72
N ARG A 392 -11.40 -15.18 12.00
CA ARG A 392 -12.60 -14.62 12.64
C ARG A 392 -12.60 -13.09 12.65
N VAL A 393 -11.45 -12.46 12.87
CA VAL A 393 -11.30 -11.00 12.83
C VAL A 393 -11.56 -10.47 11.42
N ILE A 394 -10.98 -11.10 10.39
CA ILE A 394 -11.18 -10.71 8.99
C ILE A 394 -12.65 -10.84 8.59
N ASP A 395 -13.29 -11.96 8.92
CA ASP A 395 -14.70 -12.18 8.59
C ASP A 395 -15.62 -11.16 9.27
N ALA A 396 -15.34 -10.77 10.51
CA ALA A 396 -16.12 -9.74 11.22
C ALA A 396 -15.98 -8.35 10.58
N LEU A 397 -14.76 -7.97 10.20
CA LEU A 397 -14.51 -6.71 9.48
C LEU A 397 -15.19 -6.70 8.11
N LYS A 398 -15.07 -7.79 7.34
CA LYS A 398 -15.74 -7.92 6.03
C LYS A 398 -17.26 -7.86 6.16
N ARG A 399 -17.87 -8.48 7.18
CA ARG A 399 -19.31 -8.36 7.47
C ARG A 399 -19.75 -6.94 7.78
N ARG A 400 -18.89 -6.13 8.41
CA ARG A 400 -19.12 -4.68 8.62
C ARG A 400 -18.92 -3.84 7.36
N GLY A 401 -18.58 -4.47 6.22
CA GLY A 401 -18.42 -3.79 4.93
C GLY A 401 -17.03 -3.20 4.70
N HIS A 402 -16.06 -3.51 5.56
CA HIS A 402 -14.68 -3.10 5.35
C HIS A 402 -14.01 -3.91 4.24
N ILE A 403 -13.19 -3.24 3.44
CA ILE A 403 -12.18 -3.87 2.58
C ILE A 403 -10.93 -4.07 3.43
N VAL A 404 -10.56 -5.33 3.62
CA VAL A 404 -9.53 -5.79 4.56
C VAL A 404 -8.31 -6.26 3.80
N ALA A 405 -7.19 -5.57 4.01
CA ALA A 405 -5.86 -6.09 3.67
C ALA A 405 -5.29 -6.81 4.89
N MET A 406 -4.69 -7.98 4.69
CA MET A 406 -4.03 -8.75 5.75
C MET A 406 -2.57 -9.00 5.42
N THR A 407 -1.67 -8.82 6.38
CA THR A 407 -0.28 -9.26 6.29
C THR A 407 0.00 -10.53 7.08
N GLY A 408 0.96 -11.33 6.61
CA GLY A 408 1.42 -12.54 7.28
C GLY A 408 2.68 -13.14 6.65
N ASP A 409 3.39 -13.97 7.40
CA ASP A 409 4.65 -14.59 6.98
C ASP A 409 4.63 -16.12 7.14
N GLY A 410 3.84 -16.64 8.08
CA GLY A 410 3.78 -18.05 8.40
C GLY A 410 2.73 -18.84 7.60
N VAL A 411 2.90 -20.17 7.59
CA VAL A 411 1.87 -21.13 7.12
C VAL A 411 0.54 -20.96 7.88
N ASN A 412 0.64 -20.47 9.12
CA ASN A 412 -0.49 -20.17 9.98
C ASN A 412 -1.34 -19.01 9.48
N ASP A 413 -0.78 -18.11 8.68
CA ASP A 413 -1.48 -16.93 8.16
C ASP A 413 -2.12 -17.19 6.81
N ALA A 414 -1.71 -18.24 6.11
CA ALA A 414 -2.17 -18.55 4.75
C ALA A 414 -3.70 -18.54 4.60
N PRO A 415 -4.51 -19.16 5.50
CA PRO A 415 -5.97 -19.10 5.37
C PRO A 415 -6.51 -17.68 5.45
N ALA A 416 -5.95 -16.89 6.37
CA ALA A 416 -6.39 -15.53 6.63
C ALA A 416 -5.94 -14.58 5.50
N LEU A 417 -4.74 -14.78 4.95
CA LEU A 417 -4.24 -14.10 3.75
C LEU A 417 -5.17 -14.36 2.55
N LYS A 418 -5.57 -15.62 2.36
CA LYS A 418 -6.46 -16.02 1.27
C LYS A 418 -7.88 -15.47 1.42
N LYS A 419 -8.35 -15.32 2.66
CA LYS A 419 -9.71 -14.85 2.98
C LYS A 419 -9.86 -13.33 2.92
N ALA A 420 -8.77 -12.60 3.18
CA ALA A 420 -8.72 -11.15 3.07
C ALA A 420 -9.09 -10.69 1.66
N ASP A 421 -9.54 -9.44 1.52
CA ASP A 421 -9.78 -8.87 0.19
C ASP A 421 -8.45 -8.61 -0.55
N VAL A 422 -7.37 -8.39 0.22
CA VAL A 422 -5.99 -8.42 -0.28
C VAL A 422 -5.07 -9.10 0.75
N GLY A 423 -4.50 -10.24 0.40
CA GLY A 423 -3.46 -10.92 1.16
C GLY A 423 -2.06 -10.39 0.80
N ILE A 424 -1.26 -10.07 1.80
CA ILE A 424 0.10 -9.53 1.65
C ILE A 424 1.09 -10.40 2.42
N SER A 425 2.03 -11.03 1.73
CA SER A 425 3.07 -11.85 2.38
C SER A 425 4.42 -11.13 2.47
N MET A 426 5.22 -11.57 3.45
CA MET A 426 6.62 -11.15 3.58
C MET A 426 7.50 -11.89 2.55
N GLY A 427 8.39 -11.18 1.87
CA GLY A 427 9.27 -11.72 0.84
C GLY A 427 10.53 -12.38 1.41
N VAL A 428 11.11 -11.80 2.45
CA VAL A 428 12.34 -12.30 3.07
C VAL A 428 12.02 -13.41 4.07
N ARG A 429 11.13 -13.14 5.03
CA ARG A 429 10.78 -14.10 6.09
C ARG A 429 9.59 -15.01 5.76
N GLY A 430 8.77 -14.63 4.79
CA GLY A 430 7.55 -15.37 4.48
C GLY A 430 7.83 -16.75 3.89
N THR A 431 7.11 -17.74 4.43
CA THR A 431 7.07 -19.11 3.92
C THR A 431 6.48 -19.16 2.52
N ASP A 432 6.86 -20.15 1.72
CA ASP A 432 6.31 -20.32 0.37
C ASP A 432 4.78 -20.49 0.39
N VAL A 433 4.24 -21.14 1.42
CA VAL A 433 2.78 -21.27 1.59
C VAL A 433 2.11 -19.90 1.81
N ALA A 434 2.71 -19.02 2.61
CA ALA A 434 2.19 -17.66 2.79
C ALA A 434 2.27 -16.84 1.49
N LYS A 435 3.38 -16.97 0.75
CA LYS A 435 3.56 -16.33 -0.56
C LYS A 435 2.53 -16.80 -1.57
N GLU A 436 2.26 -18.11 -1.66
CA GLU A 436 1.24 -18.70 -2.55
C GLU A 436 -0.19 -18.29 -2.18
N ALA A 437 -0.47 -18.12 -0.89
CA ALA A 437 -1.78 -17.68 -0.42
C ALA A 437 -2.04 -16.17 -0.58
N SER A 438 -1.02 -15.38 -0.87
CA SER A 438 -1.09 -13.92 -0.95
C SER A 438 -1.25 -13.38 -2.37
N ASP A 439 -1.86 -12.20 -2.49
CA ASP A 439 -1.96 -11.42 -3.72
C ASP A 439 -0.71 -10.59 -4.01
N ILE A 440 -0.02 -10.18 -2.94
CA ILE A 440 1.13 -9.28 -2.97
C ILE A 440 2.23 -9.83 -2.08
N VAL A 441 3.49 -9.71 -2.51
CA VAL A 441 4.69 -10.08 -1.76
C VAL A 441 5.54 -8.83 -1.54
N LEU A 442 5.88 -8.51 -0.30
CA LEU A 442 6.76 -7.39 0.04
C LEU A 442 8.21 -7.85 0.02
N THR A 443 9.05 -7.34 -0.87
CA THR A 443 10.44 -7.81 -0.99
C THR A 443 11.35 -7.35 0.13
N ASP A 444 10.90 -6.42 0.98
CA ASP A 444 11.64 -5.82 2.09
C ASP A 444 11.00 -6.04 3.47
N ASP A 445 9.90 -6.81 3.52
CA ASP A 445 9.10 -7.09 4.72
C ASP A 445 8.60 -5.83 5.47
N ASN A 446 8.49 -4.69 4.78
CA ASN A 446 8.24 -3.40 5.42
C ASN A 446 6.78 -2.92 5.30
N PHE A 447 6.16 -2.55 6.42
CA PHE A 447 4.83 -1.94 6.42
C PHE A 447 4.74 -0.66 5.56
N ALA A 448 5.81 0.13 5.45
CA ALA A 448 5.82 1.34 4.61
C ALA A 448 5.56 1.02 3.13
N SER A 449 6.01 -0.14 2.65
CA SER A 449 5.79 -0.64 1.29
C SER A 449 4.32 -0.95 1.01
N ILE A 450 3.55 -1.33 2.05
CA ILE A 450 2.09 -1.50 1.94
C ILE A 450 1.42 -0.15 1.70
N VAL A 451 1.80 0.88 2.46
CA VAL A 451 1.23 2.23 2.30
C VAL A 451 1.55 2.81 0.92
N ALA A 452 2.78 2.60 0.45
CA ALA A 452 3.18 2.93 -0.91
C ALA A 452 2.35 2.20 -1.97
N ALA A 453 2.07 0.91 -1.77
CA ALA A 453 1.25 0.13 -2.68
C ALA A 453 -0.22 0.58 -2.66
N VAL A 454 -0.77 0.97 -1.51
CA VAL A 454 -2.12 1.56 -1.42
C VAL A 454 -2.21 2.87 -2.21
N GLU A 455 -1.23 3.76 -2.09
CA GLU A 455 -1.15 5.02 -2.86
C GLU A 455 -1.15 4.75 -4.38
N GLU A 456 -0.37 3.77 -4.81
CA GLU A 456 -0.28 3.40 -6.21
C GLU A 456 -1.57 2.71 -6.69
N GLY A 457 -2.19 1.85 -5.88
CA GLY A 457 -3.50 1.25 -6.18
C GLY A 457 -4.61 2.29 -6.35
N ARG A 458 -4.65 3.31 -5.47
CA ARG A 458 -5.55 4.46 -5.60
C ARG A 458 -5.31 5.25 -6.88
N THR A 459 -4.04 5.44 -7.24
CA THR A 459 -3.62 6.14 -8.46
C THR A 459 -4.05 5.40 -9.71
N ILE A 460 -3.80 4.09 -9.77
CA ILE A 460 -4.22 3.23 -10.89
C ILE A 460 -5.72 3.30 -11.07
N PHE A 461 -6.51 3.13 -10.00
CA PHE A 461 -7.96 3.22 -10.10
C PHE A 461 -8.44 4.58 -10.62
N ARG A 462 -7.87 5.67 -10.10
CA ARG A 462 -8.20 7.02 -10.59
C ARG A 462 -7.89 7.16 -12.08
N ASN A 463 -6.74 6.67 -12.52
CA ASN A 463 -6.34 6.74 -13.92
C ASN A 463 -7.27 5.88 -14.80
N ILE A 464 -7.68 4.70 -14.32
CA ILE A 464 -8.72 3.86 -14.93
C ILE A 464 -9.99 4.65 -15.12
N LYS A 465 -10.55 5.20 -14.04
CA LYS A 465 -11.74 6.06 -14.09
C LYS A 465 -11.61 7.20 -15.09
N SER A 466 -10.45 7.87 -15.12
CA SER A 466 -10.17 8.97 -16.05
C SER A 466 -10.25 8.55 -17.51
N PHE A 467 -9.51 7.50 -17.93
CA PHE A 467 -9.52 7.11 -19.34
C PHE A 467 -10.84 6.46 -19.77
N PHE A 468 -11.50 5.74 -18.86
CA PHE A 468 -12.83 5.19 -19.12
C PHE A 468 -13.85 6.29 -19.37
N THR A 469 -13.83 7.33 -18.55
CA THR A 469 -14.77 8.45 -18.70
C THR A 469 -14.50 9.24 -19.97
N TYR A 470 -13.22 9.44 -20.29
CA TYR A 470 -12.79 10.03 -21.55
C TYR A 470 -13.36 9.25 -22.74
N GLY A 471 -13.09 7.94 -22.85
CA GLY A 471 -13.59 7.11 -23.94
C GLY A 471 -15.10 7.13 -24.06
N LEU A 472 -15.82 6.96 -22.93
CA LEU A 472 -17.28 7.02 -22.91
C LEU A 472 -17.82 8.36 -23.43
N SER A 473 -17.17 9.47 -23.07
CA SER A 473 -17.60 10.80 -23.53
C SER A 473 -17.40 11.02 -25.04
N CYS A 474 -16.35 10.43 -25.62
CA CYS A 474 -16.12 10.45 -27.07
C CYS A 474 -17.18 9.63 -27.81
N HIS A 475 -17.36 8.35 -27.41
CA HIS A 475 -18.33 7.45 -28.04
C HIS A 475 -19.76 7.98 -27.98
N ILE A 476 -20.17 8.55 -26.84
CA ILE A 476 -21.49 9.20 -26.73
C ILE A 476 -21.61 10.35 -27.74
N GLY A 477 -20.58 11.17 -27.93
CA GLY A 477 -20.61 12.29 -28.86
C GLY A 477 -20.74 11.86 -30.32
N GLU A 478 -20.00 10.82 -30.72
CA GLU A 478 -20.09 10.25 -32.07
C GLU A 478 -21.48 9.65 -32.34
N ILE A 479 -21.98 8.82 -31.42
CA ILE A 479 -23.29 8.19 -31.53
C ILE A 479 -24.38 9.26 -31.61
N LEU A 480 -24.33 10.28 -30.75
CA LEU A 480 -25.30 11.37 -30.76
C LEU A 480 -25.24 12.19 -32.04
N LEU A 481 -24.05 12.49 -32.57
CA LEU A 481 -23.89 13.21 -33.83
C LEU A 481 -24.52 12.44 -34.99
N VAL A 482 -24.16 11.17 -35.14
CA VAL A 482 -24.62 10.32 -36.24
C VAL A 482 -26.12 10.08 -36.14
N LEU A 483 -26.63 9.77 -34.94
CA LEU A 483 -28.06 9.56 -34.72
C LEU A 483 -28.86 10.85 -34.95
N PHE A 484 -28.39 12.00 -34.43
CA PHE A 484 -29.07 13.28 -34.62
C PHE A 484 -29.08 13.68 -36.09
N ALA A 485 -27.96 13.53 -36.80
CA ALA A 485 -27.90 13.82 -38.23
C ALA A 485 -28.87 12.93 -39.01
N PHE A 486 -28.86 11.62 -38.76
CA PHE A 486 -29.77 10.69 -39.42
C PHE A 486 -31.24 11.04 -39.15
N LEU A 487 -31.60 11.40 -37.92
CA LEU A 487 -32.99 11.68 -37.56
C LEU A 487 -33.48 13.06 -38.03
N PHE A 488 -32.63 14.09 -38.05
CA PHE A 488 -33.10 15.48 -38.18
C PHE A 488 -32.46 16.28 -39.31
N LEU A 489 -31.40 15.79 -39.95
CA LEU A 489 -30.63 16.55 -40.95
C LEU A 489 -30.73 15.93 -42.36
N ASP A 490 -31.87 15.33 -42.72
CA ASP A 490 -32.05 14.65 -44.01
C ASP A 490 -31.73 15.55 -45.21
N ASP A 491 -32.21 16.80 -45.21
CA ASP A 491 -31.93 17.78 -46.27
C ASP A 491 -30.44 18.05 -46.43
N LEU A 492 -29.74 18.19 -45.31
CA LEU A 492 -28.30 18.46 -45.27
C LEU A 492 -27.48 17.24 -45.69
N ILE A 493 -27.93 16.03 -45.34
CA ILE A 493 -27.31 14.77 -45.77
C ILE A 493 -27.44 14.59 -47.28
N ARG A 494 -28.58 14.96 -47.88
CA ARG A 494 -28.75 14.91 -49.34
C ARG A 494 -27.83 15.89 -50.08
N GLU A 495 -27.54 17.05 -49.48
CA GLU A 495 -26.67 18.07 -50.07
C GLU A 495 -25.18 17.76 -49.86
N LYS A 496 -24.79 17.39 -48.64
CA LYS A 496 -23.38 17.33 -48.19
C LYS A 496 -22.87 15.91 -47.95
N GLY A 497 -23.72 14.90 -48.12
CA GLY A 497 -23.44 13.52 -47.72
C GLY A 497 -23.54 13.29 -46.21
N PHE A 498 -23.31 12.07 -45.76
CA PHE A 498 -23.29 11.76 -44.33
C PHE A 498 -22.14 12.49 -43.61
N PRO A 499 -22.37 13.05 -42.40
CA PRO A 499 -21.37 13.85 -41.69
C PRO A 499 -20.12 13.06 -41.29
N LEU A 500 -20.28 11.75 -41.05
CA LEU A 500 -19.20 10.81 -40.78
C LEU A 500 -19.45 9.49 -41.52
N LEU A 501 -18.40 8.94 -42.12
CA LEU A 501 -18.42 7.59 -42.69
C LEU A 501 -18.03 6.54 -41.65
N ALA A 502 -18.43 5.29 -41.89
CA ALA A 502 -18.04 4.14 -41.06
C ALA A 502 -16.50 4.03 -40.89
N VAL A 503 -15.74 4.27 -41.96
CA VAL A 503 -14.26 4.24 -41.92
C VAL A 503 -13.66 5.39 -41.10
N GLN A 504 -14.32 6.55 -41.10
CA GLN A 504 -13.89 7.72 -40.31
C GLN A 504 -14.21 7.52 -38.82
N ILE A 505 -15.36 6.93 -38.49
CA ILE A 505 -15.72 6.53 -37.13
C ILE A 505 -14.73 5.50 -36.59
N LEU A 506 -14.41 4.47 -37.37
CA LEU A 506 -13.41 3.47 -36.99
C LEU A 506 -12.04 4.11 -36.73
N TRP A 507 -11.66 5.11 -37.52
CA TRP A 507 -10.42 5.85 -37.31
C TRP A 507 -10.45 6.71 -36.06
N ILE A 508 -11.56 7.42 -35.78
CA ILE A 508 -11.75 8.17 -34.55
C ILE A 508 -11.57 7.21 -33.36
N ASN A 509 -12.31 6.11 -33.32
CA ASN A 509 -12.22 5.11 -32.24
C ASN A 509 -10.82 4.55 -32.05
N LEU A 510 -10.10 4.25 -33.15
CA LEU A 510 -8.72 3.77 -33.06
C LEU A 510 -7.80 4.82 -32.40
N LEU A 511 -7.97 6.09 -32.73
CA LEU A 511 -7.18 7.18 -32.17
C LEU A 511 -7.59 7.51 -30.73
N THR A 512 -8.88 7.51 -30.42
CA THR A 512 -9.42 7.84 -29.10
C THR A 512 -9.16 6.72 -28.11
N ASP A 513 -9.35 5.46 -28.50
CA ASP A 513 -9.23 4.34 -27.58
C ASP A 513 -7.77 3.85 -27.46
N GLY A 514 -6.90 4.27 -28.37
CA GLY A 514 -5.49 3.89 -28.43
C GLY A 514 -4.58 4.74 -27.52
N LEU A 515 -3.93 5.74 -28.10
CA LEU A 515 -2.81 6.44 -27.47
C LEU A 515 -3.20 7.30 -26.24
N PRO A 516 -4.28 8.11 -26.26
CA PRO A 516 -4.62 8.96 -25.13
C PRO A 516 -4.97 8.19 -23.85
N PRO A 517 -5.76 7.10 -23.86
CA PRO A 517 -6.03 6.28 -22.68
C PRO A 517 -4.77 5.67 -22.08
N ILE A 518 -3.84 5.18 -22.91
CA ILE A 518 -2.54 4.69 -22.45
C ILE A 518 -1.77 5.83 -21.77
N ALA A 519 -1.76 7.03 -22.33
CA ALA A 519 -1.10 8.17 -21.73
C ALA A 519 -1.76 8.68 -20.43
N LEU A 520 -3.09 8.64 -20.35
CA LEU A 520 -3.86 8.94 -19.14
C LEU A 520 -3.59 7.90 -18.04
N SER A 521 -3.36 6.64 -18.41
CA SER A 521 -2.97 5.59 -17.47
C SER A 521 -1.62 5.85 -16.77
N ALA A 522 -0.76 6.63 -17.41
CA ALA A 522 0.57 7.00 -16.92
C ALA A 522 0.58 8.28 -16.06
N GLU A 523 -0.58 8.88 -15.76
CA GLU A 523 -0.67 10.06 -14.90
C GLU A 523 -0.17 9.74 -13.47
N ARG A 524 0.61 10.66 -12.90
CA ARG A 524 1.26 10.45 -11.59
C ARG A 524 0.29 10.58 -10.42
N PRO A 525 0.63 10.04 -9.23
CA PRO A 525 -0.15 10.30 -8.02
C PRO A 525 -0.27 11.81 -7.76
N GLY A 526 -1.49 12.26 -7.47
CA GLY A 526 -1.73 13.63 -7.02
C GLY A 526 -1.35 13.77 -5.54
N PRO A 527 -1.06 15.00 -5.06
CA PRO A 527 -0.61 15.23 -3.69
C PRO A 527 -1.63 14.82 -2.62
N ASP A 528 -2.92 14.75 -2.96
CA ASP A 528 -4.00 14.48 -2.03
C ASP A 528 -4.51 13.03 -2.07
N VAL A 529 -3.88 12.11 -2.83
CA VAL A 529 -4.34 10.71 -2.96
C VAL A 529 -4.46 10.00 -1.61
N MET A 530 -3.52 10.26 -0.70
CA MET A 530 -3.49 9.70 0.65
C MET A 530 -4.23 10.57 1.68
N ARG A 531 -5.02 11.56 1.24
CA ARG A 531 -5.92 12.36 2.09
C ARG A 531 -7.39 12.04 1.84
N GLU A 532 -7.68 11.27 0.80
CA GLU A 532 -9.04 10.81 0.51
C GLU A 532 -9.38 9.59 1.39
N HIS A 533 -10.62 9.52 1.87
CA HIS A 533 -11.12 8.34 2.58
C HIS A 533 -11.20 7.13 1.64
N PRO A 534 -11.14 5.89 2.17
CA PRO A 534 -11.32 4.69 1.38
C PRO A 534 -12.68 4.69 0.68
N ARG A 535 -12.73 4.20 -0.55
CA ARG A 535 -13.97 4.10 -1.33
C ARG A 535 -14.92 3.10 -0.69
N VAL A 536 -16.21 3.40 -0.74
CA VAL A 536 -17.24 2.45 -0.30
C VAL A 536 -17.36 1.34 -1.34
N LYS A 537 -17.41 0.07 -0.94
CA LYS A 537 -17.46 -1.11 -1.84
C LYS A 537 -18.59 -1.04 -2.89
N LYS A 538 -19.65 -0.26 -2.66
CA LYS A 538 -20.80 -0.08 -3.57
C LYS A 538 -20.63 1.06 -4.57
N GLU A 539 -19.61 1.91 -4.43
CA GLU A 539 -19.34 2.98 -5.38
C GLU A 539 -18.60 2.43 -6.60
N GLY A 540 -19.33 2.28 -7.71
CA GLY A 540 -18.76 1.92 -9.00
C GLY A 540 -17.87 3.02 -9.60
N ILE A 541 -17.22 2.70 -10.72
CA ILE A 541 -16.33 3.63 -11.45
C ILE A 541 -17.14 4.84 -11.97
N PHE A 542 -18.40 4.59 -12.35
CA PHE A 542 -19.33 5.56 -12.92
C PHE A 542 -20.18 6.21 -11.84
N THR A 543 -19.56 7.08 -11.06
CA THR A 543 -20.31 7.99 -10.18
C THR A 543 -21.30 8.83 -10.99
N ARG A 544 -22.43 9.25 -10.40
CA ARG A 544 -23.41 10.13 -11.06
C ARG A 544 -22.76 11.37 -11.69
N ARG A 545 -21.72 11.90 -11.03
CA ARG A 545 -20.90 12.99 -11.53
C ARG A 545 -20.22 12.62 -12.84
N VAL A 546 -19.45 11.53 -12.86
CA VAL A 546 -18.76 11.03 -14.07
C VAL A 546 -19.72 10.85 -15.23
N LEU A 547 -20.87 10.20 -15.01
CA LEU A 547 -21.86 9.99 -16.06
C LEU A 547 -22.43 11.31 -16.58
N PHE A 548 -22.75 12.25 -15.68
CA PHE A 548 -23.21 13.59 -16.06
C PHE A 548 -22.19 14.33 -16.91
N TYR A 549 -20.92 14.34 -16.49
CA TYR A 549 -19.83 14.96 -17.27
C TYR A 549 -19.67 14.29 -18.64
N GLY A 550 -19.69 12.96 -18.69
CA GLY A 550 -19.56 12.21 -19.93
C GLY A 550 -20.67 12.55 -20.93
N VAL A 551 -21.93 12.59 -20.48
CA VAL A 551 -23.09 12.94 -21.32
C VAL A 551 -23.03 14.40 -21.78
N VAL A 552 -22.69 15.35 -20.90
CA VAL A 552 -22.59 16.78 -21.26
C VAL A 552 -21.50 17.03 -22.29
N VAL A 553 -20.32 16.40 -22.11
CA VAL A 553 -19.22 16.51 -23.08
C VAL A 553 -19.58 15.82 -24.39
N GLY A 554 -20.18 14.63 -24.36
CA GLY A 554 -20.64 13.94 -25.57
C GLY A 554 -21.67 14.78 -26.34
N LEU A 555 -22.63 15.39 -25.64
CA LEU A 555 -23.60 16.30 -26.26
C LEU A 555 -22.91 17.51 -26.89
N LEU A 556 -21.91 18.10 -26.22
CA LEU A 556 -21.13 19.19 -26.80
C LEU A 556 -20.41 18.75 -28.08
N VAL A 557 -19.76 17.59 -28.08
CA VAL A 557 -19.06 17.03 -29.25
C VAL A 557 -20.04 16.83 -30.42
N ALA A 558 -21.24 16.31 -30.15
CA ALA A 558 -22.29 16.19 -31.15
C ALA A 558 -22.73 17.56 -31.71
N LEU A 559 -22.92 18.56 -30.83
CA LEU A 559 -23.29 19.92 -31.25
C LEU A 559 -22.18 20.59 -32.07
N GLN A 560 -20.91 20.38 -31.72
CA GLN A 560 -19.76 20.86 -32.48
C GLN A 560 -19.76 20.26 -33.89
N GLY A 561 -19.98 18.94 -34.00
CA GLY A 561 -20.12 18.26 -35.29
C GLY A 561 -21.26 18.81 -36.13
N VAL A 562 -22.46 18.97 -35.55
CA VAL A 562 -23.63 19.55 -36.23
C VAL A 562 -23.38 20.99 -36.66
N PHE A 563 -22.77 21.80 -35.80
CA PHE A 563 -22.44 23.19 -36.11
C PHE A 563 -21.49 23.29 -37.31
N ILE A 564 -20.40 22.52 -37.29
CA ILE A 564 -19.45 22.48 -38.42
C ILE A 564 -20.13 21.96 -39.68
N PHE A 565 -20.95 20.91 -39.58
CA PHE A 565 -21.67 20.36 -40.72
C PHE A 565 -22.61 21.37 -41.36
N ASN A 566 -23.22 22.25 -40.55
CA ASN A 566 -24.09 23.31 -41.02
C ASN A 566 -23.33 24.40 -41.79
N ILE A 567 -22.20 24.88 -41.26
CA ILE A 567 -21.47 26.03 -41.83
C ILE A 567 -20.48 25.64 -42.93
N ALA A 568 -20.03 24.39 -42.98
CA ALA A 568 -18.98 23.97 -43.91
C ALA A 568 -19.50 23.83 -45.35
N ASP A 569 -18.64 24.14 -46.32
CA ASP A 569 -18.90 23.92 -47.74
C ASP A 569 -19.17 22.42 -48.00
N PRO A 570 -20.14 22.06 -48.86
CA PRO A 570 -20.50 20.66 -49.13
C PRO A 570 -19.30 19.76 -49.47
N LEU A 571 -18.33 20.29 -50.24
CA LEU A 571 -17.13 19.55 -50.65
C LEU A 571 -16.18 19.22 -49.50
N LYS A 572 -16.20 20.00 -48.41
CA LYS A 572 -15.29 19.86 -47.27
C LYS A 572 -15.99 19.43 -45.99
N ALA A 573 -17.33 19.48 -45.95
CA ALA A 573 -18.13 19.31 -44.75
C ALA A 573 -17.79 18.03 -43.99
N GLN A 574 -17.72 16.90 -44.69
CA GLN A 574 -17.37 15.62 -44.07
C GLN A 574 -15.94 15.63 -43.46
N THR A 575 -14.94 16.16 -44.17
CA THR A 575 -13.57 16.23 -43.64
C THR A 575 -13.45 17.21 -42.47
N MET A 576 -14.18 18.33 -42.50
CA MET A 576 -14.21 19.30 -41.41
C MET A 576 -14.88 18.74 -40.16
N VAL A 577 -16.01 18.03 -40.30
CA VAL A 577 -16.68 17.34 -39.18
C VAL A 577 -15.75 16.29 -38.60
N PHE A 578 -15.25 15.38 -39.43
CA PHE A 578 -14.29 14.34 -39.04
C PHE A 578 -13.11 14.89 -38.23
N THR A 579 -12.48 15.96 -38.73
CA THR A 579 -11.32 16.56 -38.05
C THR A 579 -11.72 17.31 -36.78
N THR A 580 -12.91 17.92 -36.74
CA THR A 580 -13.42 18.60 -35.54
C THR A 580 -13.61 17.64 -34.39
N ILE A 581 -14.19 16.45 -34.64
CA ILE A 581 -14.39 15.45 -33.59
C ILE A 581 -13.04 15.03 -33.00
N VAL A 582 -12.08 14.64 -33.85
CA VAL A 582 -10.72 14.26 -33.41
C VAL A 582 -10.07 15.36 -32.57
N ILE A 583 -10.11 16.62 -33.02
CA ILE A 583 -9.50 17.74 -32.28
C ILE A 583 -10.22 18.01 -30.96
N SER A 584 -11.55 17.94 -30.94
CA SER A 584 -12.36 18.14 -29.74
C SER A 584 -12.05 17.10 -28.67
N GLU A 585 -11.82 15.86 -29.09
CA GLU A 585 -11.46 14.75 -28.21
C GLU A 585 -10.04 14.89 -27.69
N MET A 586 -9.09 15.36 -28.50
CA MET A 586 -7.74 15.65 -28.00
C MET A 586 -7.77 16.75 -26.92
N PHE A 587 -8.60 17.79 -27.08
CA PHE A 587 -8.84 18.77 -26.01
C PHE A 587 -9.50 18.14 -24.79
N ASN A 588 -10.46 17.24 -24.99
CA ASN A 588 -11.12 16.51 -23.92
C ASN A 588 -10.17 15.56 -23.16
N ALA A 589 -9.16 14.98 -23.82
CA ALA A 589 -8.16 14.14 -23.16
C ALA A 589 -7.41 14.92 -22.06
N PHE A 590 -7.13 16.22 -22.28
CA PHE A 590 -6.55 17.07 -21.24
C PHE A 590 -7.49 17.32 -20.06
N ASN A 591 -8.80 17.41 -20.29
CA ASN A 591 -9.78 17.57 -19.21
C ASN A 591 -9.78 16.39 -18.25
N TRP A 592 -9.60 15.17 -18.77
CA TRP A 592 -9.69 13.94 -17.99
C TRP A 592 -8.41 13.53 -17.27
N ARG A 593 -7.35 14.35 -17.33
CA ARG A 593 -6.19 14.20 -16.44
C ARG A 593 -6.55 14.31 -14.96
N SER A 594 -7.64 15.00 -14.64
CA SER A 594 -8.24 14.99 -13.31
C SER A 594 -9.74 15.31 -13.40
N ASP A 595 -10.55 14.55 -12.66
CA ASP A 595 -11.99 14.79 -12.52
C ASP A 595 -12.33 15.93 -11.53
N LYS A 596 -11.35 16.37 -10.72
CA LYS A 596 -11.49 17.39 -9.68
C LYS A 596 -10.67 18.65 -9.97
N GLU A 597 -9.40 18.48 -10.33
CA GLU A 597 -8.46 19.58 -10.46
C GLU A 597 -8.47 20.18 -11.87
N SER A 598 -8.22 21.49 -11.93
CA SER A 598 -8.14 22.24 -13.18
C SER A 598 -6.84 21.94 -13.92
N ILE A 599 -6.91 21.81 -15.25
CA ILE A 599 -5.72 21.65 -16.10
C ILE A 599 -4.73 22.81 -15.95
N PHE A 600 -5.21 24.02 -15.66
CA PHE A 600 -4.38 25.21 -15.47
C PHE A 600 -3.55 25.14 -14.18
N LYS A 601 -4.02 24.38 -13.18
CA LYS A 601 -3.27 24.12 -11.94
C LYS A 601 -2.30 22.95 -12.11
N ILE A 602 -2.71 21.90 -12.83
CA ILE A 602 -1.86 20.72 -13.10
C ILE A 602 -0.74 21.05 -14.10
N GLY A 603 -1.01 21.96 -15.03
CA GLY A 603 -0.13 22.36 -16.13
C GLY A 603 -0.17 21.38 -17.30
N PHE A 604 -0.24 21.88 -18.53
CA PHE A 604 -0.35 21.06 -19.75
C PHE A 604 0.87 20.16 -20.00
N LEU A 605 2.06 20.57 -19.54
CA LEU A 605 3.33 19.92 -19.88
C LEU A 605 3.78 18.82 -18.90
N THR A 606 3.01 18.57 -17.84
CA THR A 606 3.42 17.65 -16.77
C THR A 606 3.28 16.18 -17.16
N ASN A 607 2.32 15.82 -18.03
CA ASN A 607 2.17 14.47 -18.59
C ASN A 607 2.76 14.41 -20.02
N LYS A 608 4.06 14.07 -20.10
CA LYS A 608 4.78 13.94 -21.39
C LYS A 608 4.19 12.84 -22.29
N PRO A 609 3.81 11.64 -21.78
CA PRO A 609 3.10 10.65 -22.59
C PRO A 609 1.84 11.21 -23.27
N LEU A 610 1.05 12.03 -22.58
CA LEU A 610 -0.18 12.59 -23.15
C LEU A 610 0.10 13.61 -24.25
N LEU A 611 1.10 14.47 -24.05
CA LEU A 611 1.53 15.39 -25.10
C LEU A 611 1.99 14.64 -26.35
N LEU A 612 2.74 13.54 -26.17
CA LEU A 612 3.16 12.70 -27.28
C LEU A 612 1.95 12.06 -27.97
N ALA A 613 1.00 11.49 -27.20
CA ALA A 613 -0.22 10.92 -27.74
C ALA A 613 -1.02 11.94 -28.57
N VAL A 614 -1.30 13.12 -28.01
CA VAL A 614 -2.04 14.18 -28.71
C VAL A 614 -1.30 14.66 -29.95
N SER A 615 0.01 14.90 -29.86
CA SER A 615 0.81 15.38 -30.99
C SER A 615 0.88 14.34 -32.10
N SER A 616 1.04 13.06 -31.75
CA SER A 616 1.01 11.94 -32.70
C SER A 616 -0.37 11.78 -33.34
N THR A 617 -1.45 11.93 -32.59
CA THR A 617 -2.82 11.88 -33.14
C THR A 617 -3.07 13.01 -34.14
N ILE A 618 -2.66 14.24 -33.82
CA ILE A 618 -2.79 15.39 -34.74
C ILE A 618 -1.94 15.15 -36.00
N LEU A 619 -0.72 14.63 -35.84
CA LEU A 619 0.14 14.30 -36.98
C LEU A 619 -0.50 13.24 -37.88
N LEU A 620 -1.02 12.15 -37.31
CA LEU A 620 -1.72 11.09 -38.05
C LEU A 620 -2.96 11.65 -38.77
N GLN A 621 -3.71 12.54 -38.12
CA GLN A 621 -4.86 13.20 -38.74
C GLN A 621 -4.45 14.06 -39.94
N ILE A 622 -3.35 14.82 -39.83
CA ILE A 622 -2.78 15.58 -40.95
C ILE A 622 -2.39 14.62 -42.09
N LEU A 623 -1.73 13.50 -41.79
CA LEU A 623 -1.35 12.52 -42.81
C LEU A 623 -2.57 11.95 -43.55
N VAL A 624 -3.66 11.66 -42.83
CA VAL A 624 -4.91 11.16 -43.42
C VAL A 624 -5.58 12.19 -44.32
N ILE A 625 -5.49 13.48 -43.99
CA ILE A 625 -6.12 14.56 -44.75
C ILE A 625 -5.32 14.92 -46.01
N TYR A 626 -3.99 14.82 -45.98
CA TYR A 626 -3.13 15.39 -47.04
C TYR A 626 -2.37 14.37 -47.90
N LEU A 627 -2.23 13.10 -47.48
CA LEU A 627 -1.56 12.10 -48.30
C LEU A 627 -2.54 11.40 -49.26
N PRO A 628 -2.24 11.35 -50.58
CA PRO A 628 -3.16 10.79 -51.59
C PRO A 628 -3.65 9.35 -51.32
N PRO A 629 -2.81 8.39 -50.85
CA PRO A 629 -3.29 7.04 -50.53
C PRO A 629 -4.35 7.02 -49.43
N PHE A 630 -4.25 7.92 -48.44
CA PHE A 630 -5.20 7.98 -47.33
C PHE A 630 -6.45 8.80 -47.68
N GLN A 631 -6.33 9.83 -48.53
CA GLN A 631 -7.49 10.58 -49.03
C GLN A 631 -8.51 9.69 -49.73
N GLY A 632 -8.05 8.75 -50.56
CA GLY A 632 -8.93 7.79 -51.22
C GLY A 632 -9.62 6.83 -50.25
N ALA A 633 -8.92 6.38 -49.21
CA ALA A 633 -9.45 5.43 -48.23
C ALA A 633 -10.45 6.07 -47.25
N PHE A 634 -10.15 7.30 -46.80
CA PHE A 634 -10.95 8.01 -45.78
C PHE A 634 -11.90 9.06 -46.38
N HIS A 635 -11.94 9.20 -47.70
CA HIS A 635 -12.75 10.19 -48.42
C HIS A 635 -12.50 11.62 -47.92
N THR A 636 -11.24 11.98 -47.69
CA THR A 636 -10.86 13.30 -47.19
C THR A 636 -10.44 14.25 -48.30
N VAL A 637 -10.65 15.55 -48.07
CA VAL A 637 -10.19 16.64 -48.94
C VAL A 637 -9.23 17.56 -48.19
N PRO A 638 -8.25 18.19 -48.87
CA PRO A 638 -7.30 19.06 -48.21
C PRO A 638 -8.01 20.28 -47.59
N LEU A 639 -7.70 20.57 -46.34
CA LEU A 639 -8.23 21.71 -45.60
C LEU A 639 -7.32 22.93 -45.70
N SER A 640 -7.90 24.13 -45.69
CA SER A 640 -7.17 25.39 -45.65
C SER A 640 -6.81 25.79 -44.21
N LEU A 641 -5.94 26.79 -44.04
CA LEU A 641 -5.58 27.29 -42.70
C LEU A 641 -6.77 27.92 -41.96
N THR A 642 -7.71 28.53 -42.68
CA THR A 642 -8.95 29.07 -42.10
C THR A 642 -9.84 27.95 -41.57
N ASP A 643 -9.93 26.84 -42.31
CA ASP A 643 -10.69 25.65 -41.89
C ASP A 643 -10.10 25.09 -40.58
N TRP A 644 -8.78 24.93 -40.50
CA TRP A 644 -8.08 24.51 -39.28
C TRP A 644 -8.29 25.48 -38.11
N GLY A 645 -8.32 26.79 -38.36
CA GLY A 645 -8.61 27.79 -37.33
C GLY A 645 -10.00 27.63 -36.72
N VAL A 646 -11.02 27.43 -37.57
CA VAL A 646 -12.41 27.18 -37.12
C VAL A 646 -12.50 25.87 -36.34
N ILE A 647 -11.94 24.79 -36.89
CA ILE A 647 -11.90 23.46 -36.26
C ILE A 647 -11.27 23.53 -34.86
N THR A 648 -10.13 24.21 -34.74
CA THR A 648 -9.40 24.30 -33.46
C THR A 648 -10.18 25.13 -32.43
N LEU A 649 -10.79 26.25 -32.86
CA LEU A 649 -11.57 27.10 -31.97
C LEU A 649 -12.81 26.36 -31.44
N VAL A 650 -13.52 25.66 -32.34
CA VAL A 650 -14.68 24.84 -31.98
C VAL A 650 -14.25 23.71 -31.05
N GLY A 651 -13.19 22.97 -31.35
CA GLY A 651 -12.74 21.88 -30.48
C GLY A 651 -12.21 22.36 -29.11
N ALA A 652 -11.57 23.52 -29.04
CA ALA A 652 -11.11 24.11 -27.79
C ALA A 652 -12.26 24.42 -26.82
N SER A 653 -13.49 24.59 -27.31
CA SER A 653 -14.65 24.79 -26.44
C SER A 653 -14.92 23.60 -25.52
N SER A 654 -14.50 22.37 -25.88
CA SER A 654 -14.56 21.19 -25.01
C SER A 654 -13.69 21.34 -23.76
N LEU A 655 -12.49 21.90 -23.91
CA LEU A 655 -11.60 22.23 -22.79
C LEU A 655 -12.26 23.28 -21.88
N LEU A 656 -12.75 24.36 -22.47
CA LEU A 656 -13.31 25.49 -21.73
C LEU A 656 -14.57 25.12 -20.95
N LEU A 657 -15.48 24.32 -21.54
CA LEU A 657 -16.71 23.90 -20.87
C LEU A 657 -16.41 23.09 -19.60
N VAL A 658 -15.52 22.10 -19.70
CA VAL A 658 -15.22 21.22 -18.56
C VAL A 658 -14.48 21.98 -17.46
N GLU A 659 -13.55 22.87 -17.81
CA GLU A 659 -12.88 23.72 -16.84
C GLU A 659 -13.87 24.68 -16.14
N GLY A 660 -14.84 25.23 -16.87
CA GLY A 660 -15.96 26.00 -16.30
C GLY A 660 -16.80 25.16 -15.32
N MET A 661 -17.13 23.92 -15.68
CA MET A 661 -17.87 23.00 -14.81
C MET A 661 -17.08 22.66 -13.53
N LYS A 662 -15.78 22.35 -13.65
CA LYS A 662 -14.90 22.08 -12.49
C LYS A 662 -14.82 23.29 -11.55
N TRP A 663 -14.70 24.49 -12.10
CA TRP A 663 -14.69 25.74 -11.32
C TRP A 663 -16.01 25.96 -10.57
N GLY A 664 -17.15 25.71 -11.24
CA GLY A 664 -18.48 25.83 -10.62
C GLY A 664 -18.67 24.87 -9.45
N LEU A 665 -18.29 23.60 -9.60
CA LEU A 665 -18.41 22.61 -8.52
C LEU A 665 -17.54 22.93 -7.30
N LYS A 666 -16.35 23.49 -7.50
CA LYS A 666 -15.46 23.89 -6.40
C LYS A 666 -16.08 24.95 -5.49
N LYS A 667 -17.04 25.75 -5.99
CA LYS A 667 -17.79 26.73 -5.19
C LYS A 667 -18.97 26.13 -4.43
N VAL A 668 -19.57 25.05 -4.94
CA VAL A 668 -20.78 24.44 -4.36
C VAL A 668 -20.44 23.38 -3.32
N THR A 669 -19.34 22.66 -3.49
CA THR A 669 -18.80 21.72 -2.50
C THR A 669 -17.43 22.21 -2.03
N PRO A 670 -17.36 23.09 -1.03
CA PRO A 670 -16.09 23.40 -0.39
C PRO A 670 -15.53 22.11 0.21
N SER A 671 -14.23 21.88 0.00
CA SER A 671 -13.48 20.80 0.63
C SER A 671 -13.75 20.81 2.14
N PRO A 672 -13.89 19.66 2.82
CA PRO A 672 -14.06 19.59 4.28
C PRO A 672 -12.78 19.97 5.05
N GLN A 673 -11.98 20.92 4.55
CA GLN A 673 -10.80 21.49 5.21
C GLN A 673 -11.14 22.76 6.00
N GLY A 674 -12.31 22.78 6.62
CA GLY A 674 -12.79 23.89 7.44
C GLY A 674 -13.60 23.38 8.61
N LEU A 675 -12.97 22.60 9.49
CA LEU A 675 -13.39 22.52 10.88
C LEU A 675 -12.22 23.08 11.72
N PRO A 676 -12.51 23.95 12.70
CA PRO A 676 -11.49 24.69 13.46
C PRO A 676 -10.52 23.81 14.23
#